data_AF-A0A1I1V787-F1
#
_entry.id   AF-A0A1I1V787-F1
#
_cell.length_a   1.000
_cell.length_b   1.000
_cell.length_c   1.000
_cell.angle_alpha   90.00
_cell.angle_beta   90.00
_cell.angle_gamma   90.00
#
_symmetry.space_group_name_H-M   'P 1'
#
loop_
_entity.id
_entity.type
_entity.pdbx_description
1 polymer ?
#
loop_
_entity_poly.entity_id
_entity_poly.type
_entity_poly.pdbx_seq_one_letter_code
_entity_poly.pdbx_strand_id
1 'polypeptide(L)'
;MYRDSRTMLVQYLWSFYVMLQFWLLCRSKTFTWKQTAMFMLLGIVLVIPVTAWTLMGAHGLIGGRTSDTWSIAVVTPIVEEAWKLLPLGLYLLFSRRASSMSLSDYTLAGAAAGVGFQLMEELSRRWLNSGIIGRTYGYSTTMLGGETIHWDFWTLFPGRFEESFFPTLMTVSHPVHTAMVALGVGMAVRFRKRLTNWIFALPVLLLAWSILDHAAYNGQNSLPDWVMKINEWTGSGYHTKDVFLLMLLLGIVMDYIALNRVRSQLPMMSSERFVDPLSELIQMWGAFFQRRESFASVLAWTRERREMGFSLLYGNTEAVALQEGLRSRMQQHYRMAAGLAILLIGASLLAGFAVYWQGHVQLDASACFSCMFDSLQNWWDRLSYREKGAILLGAFALAFMFVGFWPALGFALTAVSIPGSGHEIAKNIRDPKRLLTPENAAATLLALALSRVPFGRLAKKGGERLKDWMEKLLKRRNKPEPDIPHKPEPEVPRKPDEDGPKEKTDADEPEEQVPPKDSDDYVHWSKAKYKGVELYDSRNGPLGEFDGIDVENGIFYEAKSAEGLNRIHPKTGKPQQTPQQFTDKQLYQKTRTRINNLMEKAVGTRTTPDGTSEIPNLEDIKSIRNFQFQLDGDSPELRAAAENSLNRLRQEFPDYTFTIRFGVK
;
A
#
# COMPACT_ATOMS: atom_id res chain seq x y z
N MET A 1 9.96 -34.35 -10.69
CA MET A 1 9.50 -33.06 -11.21
C MET A 1 8.24 -32.53 -10.50
N TYR A 2 7.04 -33.12 -10.65
CA TYR A 2 5.82 -32.54 -10.02
C TYR A 2 5.77 -32.56 -8.48
N ARG A 3 6.44 -33.52 -7.82
CA ARG A 3 6.49 -33.59 -6.34
C ARG A 3 7.48 -32.58 -5.76
N ASP A 4 8.62 -32.40 -6.42
CA ASP A 4 9.71 -31.53 -5.96
C ASP A 4 9.28 -30.06 -6.05
N SER A 5 8.62 -29.66 -7.13
CA SER A 5 8.06 -28.30 -7.30
C SER A 5 7.00 -27.96 -6.24
N ARG A 6 6.17 -28.92 -5.83
CA ARG A 6 5.21 -28.75 -4.73
C ARG A 6 5.91 -28.53 -3.40
N THR A 7 6.98 -29.28 -3.12
CA THR A 7 7.73 -29.12 -1.87
C THR A 7 8.50 -27.79 -1.81
N MET A 8 9.02 -27.31 -2.95
CA MET A 8 9.63 -25.99 -3.05
C MET A 8 8.62 -24.86 -2.83
N LEU A 9 7.40 -25.01 -3.36
CA LEU A 9 6.32 -24.05 -3.12
C LEU A 9 5.91 -23.99 -1.66
N VAL A 10 5.80 -25.14 -0.99
CA VAL A 10 5.51 -25.22 0.45
C VAL A 10 6.61 -24.53 1.26
N GLN A 11 7.88 -24.78 0.94
CA GLN A 11 9.01 -24.09 1.58
C GLN A 11 8.91 -22.56 1.43
N TYR A 12 8.60 -22.12 0.22
CA TYR A 12 8.39 -20.71 -0.07
C TYR A 12 7.25 -20.09 0.75
N LEU A 13 6.12 -20.79 0.86
CA LEU A 13 4.98 -20.34 1.68
C LEU A 13 5.33 -20.27 3.17
N TRP A 14 6.18 -21.16 3.66
CA TRP A 14 6.68 -21.13 5.02
C TRP A 14 7.60 -19.94 5.29
N SER A 15 8.57 -19.70 4.41
CA SER A 15 9.43 -18.51 4.49
C SER A 15 8.61 -17.22 4.42
N PHE A 16 7.60 -17.19 3.55
CA PHE A 16 6.65 -16.08 3.46
C PHE A 16 5.85 -15.88 4.76
N TYR A 17 5.38 -16.97 5.36
CA TYR A 17 4.63 -16.94 6.62
C TYR A 17 5.49 -16.37 7.77
N VAL A 18 6.76 -16.80 7.87
CA VAL A 18 7.71 -16.25 8.85
C VAL A 18 7.92 -14.75 8.62
N MET A 19 8.14 -14.32 7.37
CA MET A 19 8.25 -12.89 7.04
C MET A 19 7.01 -12.11 7.47
N LEU A 20 5.82 -12.67 7.24
CA LEU A 20 4.56 -12.05 7.62
C LEU A 20 4.46 -11.87 9.15
N GLN A 21 4.90 -12.86 9.93
CA GLN A 21 4.95 -12.76 11.39
C GLN A 21 5.85 -11.60 11.84
N PHE A 22 7.08 -11.50 11.32
CA PHE A 22 7.97 -10.37 11.62
C PHE A 22 7.36 -9.04 11.18
N TRP A 23 6.81 -8.97 9.98
CA TRP A 23 6.14 -7.78 9.46
C TRP A 23 5.00 -7.33 10.38
N LEU A 24 4.20 -8.25 10.91
CA LEU A 24 3.10 -7.93 11.81
C LEU A 24 3.58 -7.51 13.20
N LEU A 25 4.60 -8.18 13.75
CA LEU A 25 5.14 -7.93 15.08
C LEU A 25 5.98 -6.65 15.19
N CYS A 26 6.75 -6.29 14.15
CA CYS A 26 7.52 -5.05 14.09
C CYS A 26 6.58 -3.83 13.97
N ARG A 27 5.97 -3.41 15.08
CA ARG A 27 4.90 -2.39 15.09
C ARG A 27 5.39 -0.98 14.82
N SER A 28 6.56 -0.62 15.35
CA SER A 28 7.17 0.69 15.12
C SER A 28 7.79 0.83 13.72
N LYS A 29 7.71 -0.21 12.87
CA LYS A 29 8.32 -0.21 11.52
C LYS A 29 7.89 1.00 10.69
N THR A 30 8.87 1.54 9.98
CA THR A 30 8.73 2.59 8.98
C THR A 30 8.97 2.05 7.57
N PHE A 31 9.57 0.87 7.43
CA PHE A 31 9.75 0.22 6.15
C PHE A 31 8.42 -0.15 5.50
N THR A 32 8.42 -0.03 4.17
CA THR A 32 7.37 -0.52 3.29
C THR A 32 7.54 -2.02 3.07
N TRP A 33 6.46 -2.71 2.68
CA TRP A 33 6.56 -4.14 2.38
C TRP A 33 7.57 -4.40 1.26
N LYS A 34 7.58 -3.52 0.24
CA LYS A 34 8.56 -3.57 -0.85
C LYS A 34 10.01 -3.50 -0.34
N GLN A 35 10.31 -2.63 0.62
CA GLN A 35 11.65 -2.55 1.21
C GLN A 35 12.00 -3.83 1.95
N THR A 36 11.09 -4.36 2.76
CA THR A 36 11.28 -5.65 3.44
C THR A 36 11.50 -6.81 2.45
N ALA A 37 10.70 -6.88 1.39
CA ALA A 37 10.88 -7.88 0.34
C ALA A 37 12.22 -7.72 -0.40
N MET A 38 12.72 -6.49 -0.59
CA MET A 38 14.06 -6.28 -1.15
C MET A 38 15.16 -6.84 -0.24
N PHE A 39 15.06 -6.71 1.09
CA PHE A 39 16.01 -7.35 2.01
C PHE A 39 15.95 -8.88 1.90
N MET A 40 14.75 -9.46 1.74
CA MET A 40 14.60 -10.88 1.45
C MET A 40 15.30 -11.29 0.17
N LEU A 41 15.08 -10.54 -0.91
CA LEU A 41 15.73 -10.79 -2.19
C LEU A 41 17.25 -10.68 -2.07
N LEU A 42 17.78 -9.68 -1.35
CA LEU A 42 19.21 -9.56 -1.10
C LEU A 42 19.76 -10.75 -0.29
N GLY A 43 18.99 -11.29 0.67
CA GLY A 43 19.32 -12.55 1.34
C GLY A 43 19.51 -13.71 0.36
N ILE A 44 18.67 -13.80 -0.67
CA ILE A 44 18.73 -14.84 -1.71
C ILE A 44 19.89 -14.59 -2.68
N VAL A 45 19.96 -13.40 -3.28
CA VAL A 45 20.80 -13.14 -4.46
C VAL A 45 22.19 -12.61 -4.13
N LEU A 46 22.39 -12.06 -2.92
CA LEU A 46 23.66 -11.46 -2.51
C LEU A 46 24.35 -12.30 -1.43
N VAL A 47 23.66 -12.60 -0.33
CA VAL A 47 24.30 -13.25 0.83
C VAL A 47 24.83 -14.65 0.48
N ILE A 48 24.07 -15.43 -0.27
CA ILE A 48 24.44 -16.81 -0.61
C ILE A 48 25.67 -16.89 -1.52
N PRO A 49 25.73 -16.17 -2.67
CA PRO A 49 26.95 -16.16 -3.49
C PRO A 49 28.18 -15.67 -2.73
N VAL A 50 28.04 -14.64 -1.90
CA VAL A 50 29.15 -14.10 -1.09
C VAL A 50 29.63 -15.13 -0.06
N THR A 51 28.71 -15.82 0.61
CA THR A 51 29.02 -16.92 1.54
C THR A 51 29.77 -18.03 0.80
N ALA A 52 29.24 -18.49 -0.33
CA ALA A 52 29.84 -19.55 -1.13
C ALA A 52 31.25 -19.18 -1.63
N TRP A 53 31.45 -17.96 -2.15
CA TRP A 53 32.76 -17.47 -2.57
C TRP A 53 33.74 -17.36 -1.39
N THR A 54 33.28 -16.91 -0.23
CA THR A 54 34.11 -16.83 0.98
C THR A 54 34.56 -18.22 1.42
N LEU A 55 33.64 -19.19 1.44
CA LEU A 55 33.97 -20.57 1.78
C LEU A 55 34.93 -21.17 0.75
N MET A 56 34.66 -21.06 -0.54
CA MET A 56 35.58 -21.56 -1.58
C MET A 56 36.97 -20.92 -1.48
N GLY A 57 37.05 -19.61 -1.22
CA GLY A 57 38.30 -18.91 -0.98
C GLY A 57 39.05 -19.46 0.24
N ALA A 58 38.35 -19.68 1.36
CA ALA A 58 38.94 -20.25 2.57
C ALA A 58 39.52 -21.66 2.33
N HIS A 59 38.80 -22.53 1.63
CA HIS A 59 39.30 -23.87 1.28
C HIS A 59 40.44 -23.82 0.25
N GLY A 60 40.41 -22.87 -0.68
CA GLY A 60 41.49 -22.64 -1.62
C GLY A 60 42.80 -22.20 -0.95
N LEU A 61 42.71 -21.47 0.16
CA LEU A 61 43.87 -20.98 0.92
C LEU A 61 44.39 -21.98 1.96
N ILE A 62 43.49 -22.64 2.68
CA ILE A 62 43.83 -23.49 3.85
C ILE A 62 43.91 -24.98 3.46
N GLY A 63 43.33 -25.36 2.32
CA GLY A 63 43.09 -26.75 1.97
C GLY A 63 41.85 -27.32 2.68
N GLY A 64 41.48 -28.57 2.36
CA GLY A 64 40.32 -29.25 2.92
C GLY A 64 39.09 -29.25 2.00
N ARG A 65 37.99 -29.81 2.50
CA ARG A 65 36.71 -29.93 1.77
C ARG A 65 35.60 -29.22 2.53
N THR A 66 34.59 -28.75 1.80
CA THR A 66 33.37 -28.15 2.40
C THR A 66 32.57 -29.14 3.25
N SER A 67 32.91 -30.43 3.21
CA SER A 67 32.34 -31.48 4.06
C SER A 67 33.05 -31.68 5.40
N ASP A 68 34.20 -31.03 5.62
CA ASP A 68 35.00 -31.26 6.83
C ASP A 68 34.32 -30.62 8.06
N THR A 69 34.48 -31.22 9.23
CA THR A 69 33.85 -30.74 10.48
C THR A 69 34.20 -29.29 10.80
N TRP A 70 35.47 -28.89 10.67
CA TRP A 70 35.88 -27.50 10.91
C TRP A 70 35.21 -26.52 9.93
N SER A 71 34.87 -26.99 8.72
CA SER A 71 34.22 -26.20 7.68
C SER A 71 32.72 -26.08 7.92
N ILE A 72 32.03 -27.20 8.13
CA ILE A 72 30.57 -27.24 8.35
C ILE A 72 30.18 -26.66 9.72
N ALA A 73 30.93 -27.00 10.77
CA ALA A 73 30.56 -26.68 12.15
C ALA A 73 31.14 -25.37 12.67
N VAL A 74 32.20 -24.83 12.06
CA VAL A 74 32.85 -23.61 12.58
C VAL A 74 32.85 -22.50 11.54
N VAL A 75 33.51 -22.71 10.39
CA VAL A 75 33.70 -21.63 9.40
C VAL A 75 32.39 -21.24 8.73
N THR A 76 31.56 -22.21 8.35
CA THR A 76 30.26 -21.96 7.71
C THR A 76 29.34 -21.11 8.61
N PRO A 77 29.05 -21.48 9.88
CA PRO A 77 28.26 -20.65 10.78
C PRO A 77 28.79 -19.22 10.96
N ILE A 78 30.11 -19.06 11.13
CA ILE A 78 30.73 -17.73 11.26
C ILE A 78 30.47 -16.88 10.02
N VAL A 79 30.78 -17.43 8.84
CA VAL A 79 30.69 -16.74 7.55
C VAL A 79 29.23 -16.40 7.24
N GLU A 80 28.32 -17.35 7.44
CA GLU A 80 26.90 -17.15 7.15
C GLU A 80 26.26 -16.11 8.07
N GLU A 81 26.40 -16.24 9.38
CA GLU A 81 25.79 -15.30 10.34
C GLU A 81 26.37 -13.88 10.18
N ALA A 82 27.65 -13.75 9.81
CA ALA A 82 28.25 -12.46 9.48
C ALA A 82 27.70 -11.88 8.17
N TRP A 83 27.68 -12.64 7.07
CA TRP A 83 27.26 -12.14 5.77
C TRP A 83 25.75 -11.93 5.65
N LYS A 84 24.93 -12.60 6.46
CA LYS A 84 23.49 -12.31 6.59
C LYS A 84 23.21 -10.85 6.99
N LEU A 85 24.16 -10.19 7.65
CA LEU A 85 24.07 -8.76 8.00
C LEU A 85 24.52 -7.82 6.88
N LEU A 86 25.12 -8.34 5.79
CA LEU A 86 25.62 -7.53 4.67
C LEU A 86 24.53 -6.62 4.06
N PRO A 87 23.29 -7.09 3.77
CA PRO A 87 22.26 -6.21 3.25
C PRO A 87 21.96 -5.02 4.17
N LEU A 88 21.94 -5.24 5.49
CA LEU A 88 21.77 -4.17 6.47
C LEU A 88 22.98 -3.23 6.48
N GLY A 89 24.20 -3.77 6.49
CA GLY A 89 25.43 -2.97 6.42
C GLY A 89 25.46 -2.05 5.20
N LEU A 90 25.17 -2.58 4.01
CA LEU A 90 25.07 -1.81 2.78
C LEU A 90 23.99 -0.71 2.89
N TYR A 91 22.83 -1.05 3.45
CA TYR A 91 21.78 -0.05 3.66
C TYR A 91 22.25 1.07 4.59
N LEU A 92 22.92 0.74 5.70
CA LEU A 92 23.41 1.73 6.66
C LEU A 92 24.48 2.65 6.08
N LEU A 93 25.29 2.15 5.14
CA LEU A 93 26.36 2.92 4.49
C LEU A 93 25.86 3.80 3.35
N PHE A 94 24.93 3.29 2.53
CA PHE A 94 24.56 3.95 1.26
C PHE A 94 23.18 4.61 1.27
N SER A 95 22.31 4.29 2.24
CA SER A 95 20.98 4.90 2.32
C SER A 95 21.00 6.21 3.08
N ARG A 96 20.54 7.28 2.42
CA ARG A 96 20.32 8.59 3.06
C ARG A 96 19.31 8.53 4.22
N ARG A 97 18.47 7.49 4.25
CA ARG A 97 17.45 7.24 5.29
C ARG A 97 17.97 6.42 6.47
N ALA A 98 19.18 5.85 6.40
CA ALA A 98 19.71 4.96 7.44
C ALA A 98 19.60 5.53 8.87
N SER A 99 19.84 6.84 9.02
CA SER A 99 19.79 7.53 10.31
C SER A 99 18.39 7.61 10.95
N SER A 100 17.31 7.52 10.16
CA SER A 100 15.92 7.60 10.64
C SER A 100 15.21 6.24 10.76
N MET A 101 15.94 5.13 10.68
CA MET A 101 15.40 3.79 10.91
C MET A 101 14.90 3.62 12.34
N SER A 102 13.70 3.04 12.52
CA SER A 102 13.19 2.56 13.82
C SER A 102 13.93 1.30 14.26
N LEU A 103 13.90 0.95 15.55
CA LEU A 103 14.48 -0.33 16.03
C LEU A 103 13.77 -1.53 15.37
N SER A 104 12.46 -1.42 15.15
CA SER A 104 11.70 -2.39 14.35
C SER A 104 12.20 -2.54 12.92
N ASP A 105 12.73 -1.48 12.28
CA ASP A 105 13.26 -1.57 10.91
C ASP A 105 14.58 -2.32 10.86
N TYR A 106 15.44 -2.17 11.88
CA TYR A 106 16.64 -3.00 12.03
C TYR A 106 16.26 -4.48 12.17
N THR A 107 15.34 -4.80 13.08
CA THR A 107 14.82 -6.17 13.26
C THR A 107 14.27 -6.72 11.94
N LEU A 108 13.44 -5.94 11.24
CA LEU A 108 12.76 -6.37 10.03
C LEU A 108 13.73 -6.54 8.84
N ALA A 109 14.76 -5.71 8.73
CA ALA A 109 15.83 -5.87 7.75
C ALA A 109 16.62 -7.17 7.98
N GLY A 110 17.02 -7.41 9.23
CA GLY A 110 17.73 -8.63 9.63
C GLY A 110 16.89 -9.87 9.41
N ALA A 111 15.66 -9.88 9.93
CA ALA A 111 14.70 -10.97 9.72
C ALA A 111 14.52 -11.27 8.24
N ALA A 112 14.34 -10.22 7.42
CA ALA A 112 14.10 -10.40 6.00
C ALA A 112 15.29 -11.01 5.26
N ALA A 113 16.50 -10.52 5.52
CA ALA A 113 17.72 -11.11 4.96
C ALA A 113 17.88 -12.59 5.38
N GLY A 114 17.63 -12.90 6.66
CA GLY A 114 17.64 -14.27 7.18
C GLY A 114 16.57 -15.17 6.55
N VAL A 115 15.36 -14.65 6.28
CA VAL A 115 14.30 -15.39 5.57
C VAL A 115 14.73 -15.71 4.15
N GLY A 116 15.32 -14.74 3.46
CA GLY A 116 15.84 -14.93 2.10
C GLY A 116 16.93 -15.98 2.05
N PHE A 117 17.89 -15.91 2.98
CA PHE A 117 18.95 -16.90 3.12
C PHE A 117 18.38 -18.31 3.36
N GLN A 118 17.56 -18.48 4.42
CA GLN A 118 16.98 -19.77 4.76
C GLN A 118 16.13 -20.34 3.63
N LEU A 119 15.35 -19.50 2.94
CA LEU A 119 14.57 -19.95 1.79
C LEU A 119 15.46 -20.62 0.75
N MET A 120 16.51 -19.94 0.32
CA MET A 120 17.33 -20.42 -0.79
C MET A 120 18.27 -21.56 -0.36
N GLU A 121 18.72 -21.57 0.89
CA GLU A 121 19.41 -22.70 1.49
C GLU A 121 18.53 -23.97 1.48
N GLU A 122 17.30 -23.87 1.99
CA GLU A 122 16.35 -25.00 2.00
C GLU A 122 15.96 -25.43 0.59
N LEU A 123 15.79 -24.48 -0.35
CA LEU A 123 15.55 -24.80 -1.76
C LEU A 123 16.74 -25.53 -2.38
N SER A 124 17.98 -25.11 -2.07
CA SER A 124 19.20 -25.73 -2.58
C SER A 124 19.39 -27.13 -2.00
N ARG A 125 19.18 -27.33 -0.70
CA ARG A 125 19.18 -28.65 -0.04
C ARG A 125 18.15 -29.59 -0.68
N ARG A 126 16.92 -29.12 -0.93
CA ARG A 126 15.87 -29.90 -1.61
C ARG A 126 16.21 -30.24 -3.05
N TRP A 127 16.84 -29.32 -3.77
CA TRP A 127 17.27 -29.54 -5.14
C TRP A 127 18.35 -30.62 -5.21
N LEU A 128 19.37 -30.51 -4.35
CA LEU A 128 20.52 -31.43 -4.31
C LEU A 128 20.15 -32.82 -3.76
N ASN A 129 19.17 -32.92 -2.86
CA ASN A 129 18.71 -34.20 -2.27
C ASN A 129 17.59 -34.90 -3.09
N SER A 130 17.33 -34.47 -4.33
CA SER A 130 16.30 -35.08 -5.18
C SER A 130 16.77 -36.43 -5.76
N GLY A 131 16.25 -37.56 -5.25
CA GLY A 131 16.68 -38.91 -5.64
C GLY A 131 15.99 -40.04 -4.86
N ILE A 132 16.39 -41.31 -5.07
CA ILE A 132 15.83 -42.50 -4.39
C ILE A 132 15.94 -42.38 -2.86
N ILE A 133 17.03 -41.79 -2.35
CA ILE A 133 17.27 -41.61 -0.91
C ILE A 133 16.29 -40.59 -0.30
N GLY A 134 16.01 -39.47 -0.98
CA GLY A 134 14.97 -38.52 -0.58
C GLY A 134 13.53 -39.07 -0.68
N ARG A 135 13.31 -40.14 -1.47
CA ARG A 135 12.02 -40.85 -1.56
C ARG A 135 11.79 -41.86 -0.43
N THR A 136 12.86 -42.43 0.13
CA THR A 136 12.78 -43.47 1.16
C THR A 136 12.69 -42.91 2.58
N TYR A 137 13.32 -41.77 2.87
CA TYR A 137 13.41 -41.23 4.24
C TYR A 137 12.68 -39.90 4.46
N GLY A 138 12.25 -39.19 3.39
CA GLY A 138 11.55 -37.91 3.53
C GLY A 138 12.44 -36.78 4.07
N TYR A 139 12.01 -35.53 3.86
CA TYR A 139 12.73 -34.29 4.22
C TYR A 139 12.72 -33.99 5.74
N SER A 140 12.37 -34.98 6.58
CA SER A 140 12.17 -34.82 8.02
C SER A 140 11.98 -36.19 8.66
N THR A 141 13.09 -36.90 8.91
CA THR A 141 13.34 -37.99 9.88
C THR A 141 14.17 -39.12 9.28
N THR A 142 15.12 -39.64 10.06
CA THR A 142 15.39 -41.09 10.08
C THR A 142 14.77 -41.72 11.33
N MET A 143 14.60 -43.05 11.31
CA MET A 143 13.88 -43.83 12.31
C MET A 143 14.53 -43.85 13.71
N LEU A 144 15.78 -43.37 13.86
CA LEU A 144 16.56 -43.32 15.11
C LEU A 144 17.54 -42.11 15.18
N GLY A 145 17.21 -40.97 14.54
CA GLY A 145 17.89 -39.69 14.79
C GLY A 145 18.46 -38.96 13.56
N GLY A 146 18.04 -37.70 13.38
CA GLY A 146 18.67 -36.70 12.50
C GLY A 146 17.74 -35.93 11.55
N GLU A 147 17.59 -34.62 11.82
CA GLU A 147 16.94 -33.51 11.09
C GLU A 147 15.40 -33.52 10.96
N THR A 148 14.71 -32.79 11.84
CA THR A 148 13.31 -32.38 11.66
C THR A 148 13.18 -30.87 11.74
N ILE A 149 13.17 -30.19 10.59
CA ILE A 149 12.78 -28.77 10.56
C ILE A 149 11.29 -28.65 10.94
N HIS A 150 10.99 -27.86 11.97
CA HIS A 150 9.63 -27.76 12.50
C HIS A 150 8.87 -26.59 11.87
N TRP A 151 7.96 -26.93 10.96
CA TRP A 151 7.07 -25.98 10.30
C TRP A 151 5.64 -26.12 10.84
N ASP A 152 5.25 -25.23 11.76
CA ASP A 152 3.96 -25.27 12.42
C ASP A 152 3.23 -23.92 12.34
N PHE A 153 1.94 -23.94 12.02
CA PHE A 153 1.12 -22.72 11.86
C PHE A 153 0.87 -21.95 13.17
N TRP A 154 0.96 -22.62 14.31
CA TRP A 154 0.71 -22.00 15.62
C TRP A 154 1.99 -21.62 16.36
N THR A 155 3.14 -21.92 15.75
CA THR A 155 4.45 -21.59 16.31
C THR A 155 4.86 -20.20 15.86
N LEU A 156 5.40 -19.42 16.78
CA LEU A 156 6.03 -18.15 16.46
C LEU A 156 7.45 -18.38 15.95
N PHE A 157 7.70 -17.89 14.74
CA PHE A 157 8.91 -18.08 13.93
C PHE A 157 9.23 -19.56 13.67
N PRO A 158 8.36 -20.30 12.93
CA PRO A 158 8.64 -21.69 12.58
C PRO A 158 9.87 -21.80 11.66
N GLY A 159 10.34 -23.04 11.45
CA GLY A 159 11.58 -23.32 10.73
C GLY A 159 12.80 -23.45 11.63
N ARG A 160 12.58 -23.77 12.92
CA ARG A 160 13.62 -24.19 13.86
C ARG A 160 14.04 -25.63 13.57
N PHE A 161 15.25 -25.98 13.94
CA PHE A 161 15.74 -27.34 13.82
C PHE A 161 15.96 -27.95 15.20
N GLU A 162 15.49 -29.19 15.36
CA GLU A 162 15.71 -30.01 16.54
C GLU A 162 16.49 -31.26 16.11
N GLU A 163 17.44 -31.70 16.95
CA GLU A 163 18.34 -32.80 16.62
C GLU A 163 17.62 -34.16 16.51
N SER A 164 16.55 -34.35 17.28
CA SER A 164 15.85 -35.62 17.43
C SER A 164 14.44 -35.44 18.00
N PHE A 165 13.72 -36.55 18.19
CA PHE A 165 12.38 -36.55 18.80
C PHE A 165 12.38 -36.21 20.30
N PHE A 166 13.50 -36.44 21.01
CA PHE A 166 13.71 -36.00 22.38
C PHE A 166 14.87 -35.00 22.40
N PRO A 167 14.65 -33.77 21.90
CA PRO A 167 15.73 -32.88 21.60
C PRO A 167 16.32 -32.27 22.88
N THR A 168 17.64 -32.31 22.97
CA THR A 168 18.46 -31.61 23.96
C THR A 168 19.15 -30.38 23.36
N LEU A 169 19.22 -30.34 22.02
CA LEU A 169 19.80 -29.26 21.23
C LEU A 169 18.82 -28.78 20.16
N MET A 170 18.75 -27.46 20.01
CA MET A 170 17.94 -26.79 19.00
C MET A 170 18.73 -25.63 18.40
N THR A 171 18.46 -25.30 17.13
CA THR A 171 18.80 -23.97 16.59
C THR A 171 17.54 -23.28 16.10
N VAL A 172 17.40 -21.99 16.43
CA VAL A 172 16.30 -21.18 15.92
C VAL A 172 16.50 -20.92 14.43
N SER A 173 15.43 -20.49 13.75
CA SER A 173 15.50 -20.17 12.33
C SER A 173 16.44 -18.98 12.07
N HIS A 174 17.15 -18.98 10.93
CA HIS A 174 18.04 -17.88 10.54
C HIS A 174 17.42 -16.47 10.61
N PRO A 175 16.12 -16.27 10.29
CA PRO A 175 15.43 -15.01 10.52
C PRO A 175 15.55 -14.51 11.96
N VAL A 176 15.42 -15.38 12.96
CA VAL A 176 15.45 -15.00 14.38
C VAL A 176 16.87 -14.57 14.78
N HIS A 177 17.89 -15.37 14.46
CA HIS A 177 19.29 -15.00 14.70
C HIS A 177 19.63 -13.64 14.07
N THR A 178 19.36 -13.50 12.77
CA THR A 178 19.72 -12.30 12.04
C THR A 178 18.95 -11.07 12.56
N ALA A 179 17.66 -11.23 12.90
CA ALA A 179 16.84 -10.17 13.46
C ALA A 179 17.33 -9.71 14.85
N MET A 180 17.76 -10.65 15.69
CA MET A 180 18.30 -10.39 17.03
C MET A 180 19.58 -9.56 16.94
N VAL A 181 20.53 -9.99 16.10
CA VAL A 181 21.79 -9.26 15.92
C VAL A 181 21.54 -7.88 15.30
N ALA A 182 20.69 -7.80 14.28
CA ALA A 182 20.33 -6.54 13.65
C ALA A 182 19.67 -5.56 14.64
N LEU A 183 18.78 -6.04 15.52
CA LEU A 183 18.20 -5.23 16.58
C LEU A 183 19.27 -4.72 17.56
N GLY A 184 20.24 -5.58 17.93
CA GLY A 184 21.41 -5.18 18.71
C GLY A 184 22.22 -4.07 18.04
N VAL A 185 22.44 -4.16 16.73
CA VAL A 185 23.08 -3.09 15.93
C VAL A 185 22.25 -1.81 16.00
N GLY A 186 20.93 -1.89 15.84
CA GLY A 186 20.02 -0.76 15.97
C GLY A 186 20.11 -0.08 17.34
N MET A 187 20.11 -0.86 18.42
CA MET A 187 20.29 -0.34 19.78
C MET A 187 21.65 0.33 19.96
N ALA A 188 22.74 -0.30 19.49
CA ALA A 188 24.08 0.26 19.55
C ALA A 188 24.17 1.61 18.81
N VAL A 189 23.71 1.65 17.55
CA VAL A 189 23.70 2.88 16.74
C VAL A 189 22.85 3.97 17.39
N ARG A 190 21.67 3.62 17.92
CA ARG A 190 20.71 4.56 18.50
C ARG A 190 21.20 5.18 19.80
N PHE A 191 21.84 4.39 20.67
CA PHE A 191 22.20 4.81 22.02
C PHE A 191 23.69 5.09 22.21
N ARG A 192 24.53 4.98 21.17
CA ARG A 192 25.99 5.28 21.23
C ARG A 192 26.37 6.64 21.82
N LYS A 193 25.48 7.65 21.72
CA LYS A 193 25.73 9.00 22.27
C LYS A 193 25.32 9.14 23.74
N ARG A 194 24.42 8.27 24.22
CA ARG A 194 23.86 8.33 25.59
C ARG A 194 24.52 7.33 26.52
N LEU A 195 24.94 6.20 25.97
CA LEU A 195 25.68 5.15 26.66
C LEU A 195 27.14 5.17 26.22
N THR A 196 28.00 4.46 26.93
CA THR A 196 29.43 4.32 26.60
C THR A 196 29.63 3.54 25.29
N ASN A 197 30.81 3.68 24.67
CA ASN A 197 31.21 2.91 23.47
C ASN A 197 31.08 1.38 23.65
N TRP A 198 31.09 0.88 24.88
CA TRP A 198 30.79 -0.52 25.22
C TRP A 198 29.46 -1.04 24.70
N ILE A 199 28.50 -0.17 24.34
CA ILE A 199 27.25 -0.62 23.73
C ILE A 199 27.44 -1.39 22.41
N PHE A 200 28.56 -1.17 21.70
CA PHE A 200 28.89 -1.94 20.51
C PHE A 200 29.32 -3.38 20.82
N ALA A 201 29.61 -3.73 22.08
CA ALA A 201 29.79 -5.12 22.48
C ALA A 201 28.48 -5.91 22.36
N LEU A 202 27.32 -5.28 22.51
CA LEU A 202 26.02 -5.95 22.43
C LEU A 202 25.81 -6.69 21.09
N PRO A 203 25.87 -6.03 19.90
CA PRO A 203 25.71 -6.75 18.64
C PRO A 203 26.79 -7.81 18.39
N VAL A 204 28.02 -7.60 18.89
CA VAL A 204 29.10 -8.59 18.77
C VAL A 204 28.81 -9.84 19.59
N LEU A 205 28.35 -9.68 20.84
CA LEU A 205 27.97 -10.79 21.71
C LEU A 205 26.76 -11.54 21.17
N LEU A 206 25.76 -10.84 20.62
CA LEU A 206 24.60 -11.46 19.98
C LEU A 206 25.01 -12.22 18.71
N LEU A 207 25.94 -11.70 17.93
CA LEU A 207 26.48 -12.40 16.76
C LEU A 207 27.25 -13.66 17.18
N ALA A 208 28.10 -13.55 18.20
CA ALA A 208 28.82 -14.69 18.75
C ALA A 208 27.88 -15.77 19.28
N TRP A 209 26.77 -15.37 19.92
CA TRP A 209 25.74 -16.30 20.35
C TRP A 209 25.06 -16.98 19.15
N SER A 210 24.58 -16.23 18.15
CA SER A 210 23.99 -16.84 16.94
C SER A 210 24.94 -17.81 16.24
N ILE A 211 26.23 -17.48 16.17
CA ILE A 211 27.28 -18.35 15.64
C ILE A 211 27.43 -19.61 16.49
N LEU A 212 27.45 -19.48 17.82
CA LEU A 212 27.57 -20.61 18.74
C LEU A 212 26.39 -21.58 18.61
N ASP A 213 25.15 -21.08 18.59
CA ASP A 213 23.95 -21.92 18.43
C ASP A 213 23.97 -22.67 17.09
N HIS A 214 24.34 -21.97 16.02
CA HIS A 214 24.44 -22.55 14.69
C HIS A 214 25.60 -23.56 14.59
N ALA A 215 26.76 -23.23 15.14
CA ALA A 215 27.92 -24.12 15.21
C ALA A 215 27.63 -25.38 16.00
N ALA A 216 27.05 -25.25 17.19
CA ALA A 216 26.66 -26.37 18.05
C ALA A 216 25.69 -27.29 17.31
N TYR A 217 24.68 -26.75 16.61
CA TYR A 217 23.74 -27.56 15.84
C TYR A 217 24.39 -28.26 14.63
N ASN A 218 25.29 -27.60 13.90
CA ASN A 218 25.97 -28.20 12.75
C ASN A 218 27.04 -29.22 13.16
N GLY A 219 27.67 -29.00 14.31
CA GLY A 219 28.78 -29.82 14.80
C GLY A 219 28.36 -30.97 15.70
N GLN A 220 27.28 -30.81 16.47
CA GLN A 220 26.76 -31.78 17.44
C GLN A 220 27.88 -32.49 18.20
N ASN A 221 27.92 -33.82 18.17
CA ASN A 221 28.92 -34.67 18.83
C ASN A 221 30.34 -34.56 18.26
N SER A 222 30.57 -33.75 17.22
CA SER A 222 31.87 -33.55 16.59
C SER A 222 32.61 -32.31 17.09
N LEU A 223 31.95 -31.45 17.88
CA LEU A 223 32.59 -30.29 18.50
C LEU A 223 33.15 -30.65 19.88
N PRO A 224 34.19 -29.94 20.36
CA PRO A 224 34.73 -30.14 21.70
C PRO A 224 33.69 -29.89 22.79
N ASP A 225 33.70 -30.70 23.86
CA ASP A 225 32.76 -30.62 24.99
C ASP A 225 32.65 -29.23 25.61
N TRP A 226 33.74 -28.48 25.65
CA TRP A 226 33.73 -27.12 26.20
C TRP A 226 32.88 -26.16 25.38
N VAL A 227 32.78 -26.35 24.05
CA VAL A 227 31.90 -25.55 23.18
C VAL A 227 30.45 -25.88 23.47
N MET A 228 30.13 -27.18 23.55
CA MET A 228 28.78 -27.65 23.85
C MET A 228 28.33 -27.19 25.25
N LYS A 229 29.22 -27.21 26.24
CA LYS A 229 28.94 -26.69 27.59
C LYS A 229 28.63 -25.19 27.61
N ILE A 230 29.30 -24.39 26.79
CA ILE A 230 28.96 -22.96 26.66
C ILE A 230 27.59 -22.81 26.00
N ASN A 231 27.29 -23.61 24.98
CA ASN A 231 25.97 -23.61 24.33
C ASN A 231 24.85 -24.02 25.30
N GLU A 232 25.08 -25.00 26.18
CA GLU A 232 24.17 -25.36 27.27
C GLU A 232 23.92 -24.18 28.22
N TRP A 233 24.96 -23.44 28.60
CA TRP A 233 24.82 -22.25 29.44
C TRP A 233 23.98 -21.14 28.79
N THR A 234 24.01 -21.05 27.46
CA THR A 234 23.16 -20.13 26.69
C THR A 234 21.77 -20.70 26.38
N GLY A 235 21.44 -21.91 26.89
CA GLY A 235 20.12 -22.52 26.79
C GLY A 235 19.93 -23.47 25.61
N SER A 236 21.02 -24.00 25.02
CA SER A 236 21.00 -24.96 23.92
C SER A 236 20.13 -24.52 22.73
N GLY A 237 20.11 -23.21 22.46
CA GLY A 237 19.29 -22.53 21.45
C GLY A 237 17.83 -22.27 21.83
N TYR A 238 17.29 -22.88 22.90
CA TYR A 238 15.89 -22.68 23.31
C TYR A 238 15.59 -21.28 23.82
N HIS A 239 16.54 -20.65 24.51
CA HIS A 239 16.36 -19.31 25.07
C HIS A 239 16.51 -18.18 24.05
N THR A 240 17.13 -18.44 22.90
CA THR A 240 17.45 -17.42 21.90
C THR A 240 16.19 -16.71 21.39
N LYS A 241 15.12 -17.46 21.14
CA LYS A 241 13.81 -16.90 20.74
C LYS A 241 13.21 -16.00 21.82
N ASP A 242 13.27 -16.43 23.08
CA ASP A 242 12.62 -15.72 24.19
C ASP A 242 13.36 -14.41 24.51
N VAL A 243 14.69 -14.44 24.50
CA VAL A 243 15.54 -13.25 24.61
C VAL A 243 15.28 -12.29 23.45
N PHE A 244 15.22 -12.79 22.22
CA PHE A 244 14.88 -11.97 21.07
C PHE A 244 13.50 -11.30 21.21
N LEU A 245 12.48 -12.02 21.66
CA LEU A 245 11.13 -11.46 21.85
C LEU A 245 11.11 -10.37 22.92
N LEU A 246 11.84 -10.56 24.03
CA LEU A 246 12.00 -9.54 25.05
C LEU A 246 12.68 -8.30 24.47
N MET A 247 13.77 -8.47 23.73
CA MET A 247 14.46 -7.37 23.06
C MET A 247 13.55 -6.63 22.08
N LEU A 248 12.76 -7.36 21.28
CA LEU A 248 11.82 -6.78 20.32
C LEU A 248 10.74 -5.96 21.03
N LEU A 249 10.16 -6.49 22.11
CA LEU A 249 9.18 -5.78 22.93
C LEU A 249 9.77 -4.48 23.49
N LEU A 250 10.96 -4.56 24.09
CA LEU A 250 11.68 -3.38 24.59
C LEU A 250 11.98 -2.38 23.47
N GLY A 251 12.41 -2.86 22.31
CA GLY A 251 12.67 -2.04 21.12
C GLY A 251 11.44 -1.26 20.68
N ILE A 252 10.28 -1.92 20.59
CA ILE A 252 9.00 -1.29 20.24
C ILE A 252 8.63 -0.25 21.30
N VAL A 253 8.69 -0.60 22.59
CA VAL A 253 8.38 0.34 23.68
C VAL A 253 9.28 1.58 23.62
N MET A 254 10.60 1.39 23.44
CA MET A 254 11.55 2.49 23.31
C MET A 254 11.27 3.39 22.11
N ASP A 255 10.90 2.80 20.97
CA ASP A 255 10.53 3.54 19.77
C ASP A 255 9.29 4.42 20.00
N TYR A 256 8.22 3.89 20.61
CA TYR A 256 7.01 4.67 20.90
C TYR A 256 7.22 5.71 22.01
N ILE A 257 8.06 5.43 23.02
CA ILE A 257 8.48 6.45 24.01
C ILE A 257 9.20 7.59 23.28
N ALA A 258 10.10 7.27 22.34
CA ALA A 258 10.81 8.27 21.58
C ALA A 258 9.87 9.10 20.69
N LEU A 259 8.97 8.46 19.94
CA LEU A 259 7.98 9.15 19.10
C LEU A 259 7.11 10.12 19.90
N ASN A 260 6.68 9.75 21.10
CA ASN A 260 5.87 10.62 21.95
C ASN A 260 6.61 11.87 22.45
N ARG A 261 7.96 11.89 22.44
CA ARG A 261 8.73 13.11 22.77
C ARG A 261 8.57 14.21 21.72
N VAL A 262 8.34 13.83 20.46
CA VAL A 262 8.13 14.77 19.34
C VAL A 262 6.67 14.84 18.89
N ARG A 263 5.74 14.32 19.70
CA ARG A 263 4.30 14.24 19.34
C ARG A 263 3.69 15.57 18.92
N SER A 264 4.15 16.69 19.49
CA SER A 264 3.64 18.03 19.17
C SER A 264 3.95 18.46 17.74
N GLN A 265 4.96 17.86 17.11
CA GLN A 265 5.35 18.12 15.73
C GLN A 265 4.79 17.09 14.75
N LEU A 266 4.10 16.05 15.25
CA LEU A 266 3.53 14.98 14.46
C LEU A 266 2.03 15.20 14.24
N PRO A 267 1.49 14.81 13.08
CA PRO A 267 0.06 14.82 12.87
C PRO A 267 -0.61 13.77 13.77
N MET A 268 -1.62 14.21 14.50
CA MET A 268 -2.40 13.37 15.42
C MET A 268 -3.79 13.13 14.82
N MET A 269 -4.39 11.98 15.09
CA MET A 269 -5.81 11.77 14.78
C MET A 269 -6.69 12.54 15.78
N SER A 270 -7.92 12.87 15.39
CA SER A 270 -8.84 13.73 16.16
C SER A 270 -9.17 13.24 17.58
N SER A 271 -8.96 11.95 17.89
CA SER A 271 -9.19 11.34 19.21
C SER A 271 -7.92 10.84 19.91
N GLU A 272 -6.74 11.06 19.32
CA GLU A 272 -5.48 10.46 19.78
C GLU A 272 -4.72 11.40 20.73
N ARG A 273 -4.51 10.96 21.97
CA ARG A 273 -3.73 11.71 22.98
C ARG A 273 -2.24 11.36 22.99
N PHE A 274 -1.93 10.12 22.65
CA PHE A 274 -0.58 9.56 22.61
C PHE A 274 -0.45 8.67 21.39
N VAL A 275 0.75 8.62 20.81
CA VAL A 275 1.07 7.70 19.72
C VAL A 275 1.37 6.34 20.36
N ASP A 276 0.53 5.33 20.13
CA ASP A 276 0.73 4.00 20.70
C ASP A 276 0.39 2.87 19.70
N PRO A 277 1.04 1.70 19.81
CA PRO A 277 0.90 0.64 18.82
C PRO A 277 -0.49 -0.01 18.80
N LEU A 278 -1.22 0.02 19.92
CA LEU A 278 -2.53 -0.61 20.06
C LEU A 278 -3.62 0.25 19.43
N SER A 279 -3.63 1.55 19.68
CA SER A 279 -4.55 2.49 19.06
C SER A 279 -4.39 2.51 17.54
N GLU A 280 -3.16 2.54 17.04
CA GLU A 280 -2.88 2.42 15.61
C GLU A 280 -3.41 1.10 15.03
N LEU A 281 -3.26 -0.01 15.76
CA LEU A 281 -3.75 -1.32 15.34
C LEU A 281 -5.28 -1.37 15.31
N ILE A 282 -5.95 -0.83 16.33
CA ILE A 282 -7.41 -0.75 16.40
C ILE A 282 -7.96 0.09 15.25
N GLN A 283 -7.32 1.22 14.93
CA GLN A 283 -7.72 2.06 13.79
C GLN A 283 -7.51 1.36 12.46
N MET A 284 -6.39 0.64 12.28
CA MET A 284 -6.16 -0.20 11.11
C MET A 284 -7.24 -1.29 10.99
N TRP A 285 -7.57 -2.00 12.07
CA TRP A 285 -8.64 -3.00 12.07
C TRP A 285 -10.00 -2.38 11.74
N GLY A 286 -10.34 -1.23 12.31
CA GLY A 286 -11.56 -0.50 11.99
C GLY A 286 -11.62 -0.12 10.51
N ALA A 287 -10.54 0.43 9.96
CA ALA A 287 -10.42 0.79 8.55
C ALA A 287 -10.54 -0.43 7.62
N PHE A 288 -9.96 -1.58 8.01
CA PHE A 288 -10.04 -2.83 7.26
C PHE A 288 -11.49 -3.31 7.06
N PHE A 289 -12.31 -3.23 8.11
CA PHE A 289 -13.71 -3.67 8.05
C PHE A 289 -14.66 -2.63 7.46
N GLN A 290 -14.34 -1.34 7.54
CA GLN A 290 -15.20 -0.27 7.03
C GLN A 290 -15.03 -0.07 5.52
N ARG A 291 -13.79 0.13 5.02
CA ARG A 291 -13.49 0.34 3.59
C ARG A 291 -12.04 -0.07 3.26
N ARG A 292 -11.83 -0.97 2.29
CA ARG A 292 -10.50 -1.48 1.89
C ARG A 292 -9.48 -0.38 1.55
N GLU A 293 -9.92 0.71 0.93
CA GLU A 293 -9.07 1.85 0.57
C GLU A 293 -8.65 2.68 1.79
N SER A 294 -9.53 2.81 2.78
CA SER A 294 -9.20 3.48 4.03
C SER A 294 -8.10 2.74 4.79
N PHE A 295 -8.07 1.41 4.71
CA PHE A 295 -7.05 0.59 5.36
C PHE A 295 -5.65 0.85 4.79
N ALA A 296 -5.49 0.85 3.47
CA ALA A 296 -4.20 1.10 2.83
C ALA A 296 -3.67 2.50 3.17
N SER A 297 -4.57 3.50 3.19
CA SER A 297 -4.24 4.87 3.54
C SER A 297 -3.88 5.04 5.01
N VAL A 298 -4.62 4.42 5.93
CA VAL A 298 -4.31 4.44 7.38
C VAL A 298 -3.00 3.72 7.66
N LEU A 299 -2.73 2.60 6.99
CA LEU A 299 -1.47 1.88 7.09
C LEU A 299 -0.29 2.74 6.58
N ALA A 300 -0.45 3.41 5.43
CA ALA A 300 0.57 4.30 4.87
C ALA A 300 0.80 5.52 5.77
N TRP A 301 -0.27 6.16 6.23
CA TRP A 301 -0.23 7.34 7.09
C TRP A 301 0.45 7.05 8.43
N THR A 302 0.06 5.98 9.13
CA THR A 302 0.67 5.63 10.42
C THR A 302 2.17 5.34 10.27
N ARG A 303 2.56 4.67 9.19
CA ARG A 303 3.98 4.42 8.86
C ARG A 303 4.75 5.71 8.56
N GLU A 304 4.20 6.59 7.73
CA GLU A 304 4.83 7.87 7.35
C GLU A 304 4.95 8.82 8.53
N ARG A 305 3.98 8.82 9.44
CA ARG A 305 4.07 9.53 10.71
C ARG A 305 5.24 9.04 11.56
N ARG A 306 5.41 7.72 11.69
CA ARG A 306 6.56 7.14 12.41
C ARG A 306 7.88 7.51 11.74
N GLU A 307 7.95 7.42 10.41
CA GLU A 307 9.13 7.84 9.63
C GLU A 307 9.48 9.31 9.88
N MET A 308 8.51 10.22 9.85
CA MET A 308 8.70 11.63 10.18
C MET A 308 9.23 11.81 11.61
N GLY A 309 8.64 11.11 12.59
CA GLY A 309 9.08 11.18 13.98
C GLY A 309 10.51 10.73 14.19
N PHE A 310 10.93 9.63 13.55
CA PHE A 310 12.31 9.17 13.65
C PHE A 310 13.29 10.06 12.88
N SER A 311 12.89 10.66 11.76
CA SER A 311 13.69 11.66 11.07
C SER A 311 13.91 12.91 11.93
N LEU A 312 12.89 13.38 12.65
CA LEU A 312 13.02 14.51 13.59
C LEU A 312 13.95 14.20 14.77
N LEU A 313 13.91 12.96 15.27
CA LEU A 313 14.68 12.56 16.46
C LEU A 313 16.14 12.19 16.15
N TYR A 314 16.36 11.50 15.02
CA TYR A 314 17.61 10.80 14.74
C TYR A 314 18.15 11.04 13.33
N GLY A 315 17.37 11.67 12.44
CA GLY A 315 17.77 11.93 11.08
C GLY A 315 18.97 12.87 10.99
N ASN A 316 19.96 12.50 10.19
CA ASN A 316 21.01 13.42 9.75
C ASN A 316 20.44 14.45 8.76
N THR A 317 21.21 15.48 8.41
CA THR A 317 20.80 16.55 7.47
C THR A 317 20.17 16.01 6.17
N GLU A 318 20.71 14.92 5.62
CA GLU A 318 20.15 14.26 4.42
C GLU A 318 18.78 13.58 4.68
N ALA A 319 18.57 12.98 5.84
CA ALA A 319 17.29 12.37 6.20
C ALA A 319 16.23 13.42 6.55
N VAL A 320 16.65 14.55 7.14
CA VAL A 320 15.79 15.70 7.43
C VAL A 320 15.37 16.40 6.13
N ALA A 321 16.24 16.50 5.11
CA ALA A 321 15.89 17.05 3.80
C ALA A 321 14.76 16.27 3.09
N LEU A 322 14.55 14.99 3.42
CA LEU A 322 13.44 14.18 2.89
C LEU A 322 12.08 14.49 3.56
N GLN A 323 12.07 15.28 4.64
CA GLN A 323 10.88 15.55 5.46
C GLN A 323 9.81 16.36 4.70
N GLU A 324 10.20 17.33 3.88
CA GLU A 324 9.25 18.12 3.08
C GLU A 324 8.50 17.24 2.07
N GLY A 325 9.23 16.34 1.40
CA GLY A 325 8.65 15.33 0.52
C GLY A 325 7.75 14.34 1.26
N LEU A 326 8.09 13.95 2.49
CA LEU A 326 7.24 13.11 3.34
C LEU A 326 5.95 13.81 3.76
N ARG A 327 6.03 15.08 4.17
CA ARG A 327 4.86 15.88 4.58
C ARG A 327 3.88 16.10 3.41
N SER A 328 4.42 16.37 2.22
CA SER A 328 3.65 16.47 0.97
C SER A 328 2.99 15.16 0.59
N ARG A 329 3.73 14.03 0.61
CA ARG A 329 3.15 12.70 0.35
C ARG A 329 2.07 12.32 1.35
N MET A 330 2.24 12.62 2.62
CA MET A 330 1.26 12.32 3.66
C MET A 330 -0.04 13.13 3.49
N GLN A 331 0.07 14.42 3.14
CA GLN A 331 -1.10 15.23 2.78
C GLN A 331 -1.76 14.72 1.49
N GLN A 332 -0.97 14.27 0.52
CA GLN A 332 -1.47 13.67 -0.70
C GLN A 332 -2.17 12.33 -0.43
N HIS A 333 -1.64 11.47 0.44
CA HIS A 333 -2.27 10.22 0.84
C HIS A 333 -3.56 10.45 1.63
N TYR A 334 -3.61 11.49 2.47
CA TYR A 334 -4.84 11.91 3.15
C TYR A 334 -5.92 12.39 2.15
N ARG A 335 -5.53 13.24 1.18
CA ARG A 335 -6.43 13.73 0.12
C ARG A 335 -6.82 12.63 -0.87
N MET A 336 -5.91 11.71 -1.20
CA MET A 336 -6.18 10.54 -2.04
C MET A 336 -7.05 9.52 -1.31
N ALA A 337 -6.92 9.32 0.00
CA ALA A 337 -7.84 8.47 0.76
C ALA A 337 -9.28 9.00 0.74
N ALA A 338 -9.41 10.33 0.81
CA ALA A 338 -10.70 11.02 0.69
C ALA A 338 -11.25 10.98 -0.75
N GLY A 339 -10.40 11.17 -1.77
CA GLY A 339 -10.78 11.20 -3.18
C GLY A 339 -10.97 9.83 -3.84
N LEU A 340 -10.19 8.80 -3.47
CA LEU A 340 -10.34 7.44 -4.03
C LEU A 340 -11.62 6.76 -3.59
N ALA A 341 -12.07 7.01 -2.35
CA ALA A 341 -13.35 6.52 -1.86
C ALA A 341 -14.54 7.00 -2.72
N ILE A 342 -14.38 8.13 -3.41
CA ILE A 342 -15.35 8.71 -4.34
C ILE A 342 -15.15 8.13 -5.74
N LEU A 343 -13.91 7.99 -6.21
CA LEU A 343 -13.58 7.42 -7.51
C LEU A 343 -13.87 5.91 -7.64
N LEU A 344 -13.77 5.13 -6.56
CA LEU A 344 -14.05 3.69 -6.58
C LEU A 344 -15.53 3.35 -6.50
N ILE A 345 -16.36 4.27 -6.01
CA ILE A 345 -17.82 4.23 -6.25
C ILE A 345 -18.10 4.47 -7.75
N GLY A 346 -17.39 5.41 -8.38
CA GLY A 346 -17.49 5.69 -9.82
C GLY A 346 -16.96 4.57 -10.73
N ALA A 347 -15.81 3.96 -10.41
CA ALA A 347 -15.22 2.88 -11.19
C ALA A 347 -16.01 1.55 -11.04
N SER A 348 -16.67 1.34 -9.90
CA SER A 348 -17.60 0.22 -9.70
C SER A 348 -18.84 0.32 -10.60
N LEU A 349 -19.26 1.54 -10.94
CA LEU A 349 -20.33 1.83 -11.90
C LEU A 349 -19.85 1.69 -13.36
N LEU A 350 -18.62 2.11 -13.66
CA LEU A 350 -18.02 2.01 -15.02
C LEU A 350 -17.62 0.58 -15.41
N ALA A 351 -17.19 -0.26 -14.46
CA ALA A 351 -16.89 -1.68 -14.72
C ALA A 351 -18.14 -2.51 -15.02
N GLY A 352 -19.32 -2.06 -14.61
CA GLY A 352 -20.61 -2.61 -15.05
C GLY A 352 -20.98 -2.20 -16.49
N PHE A 353 -20.40 -1.11 -16.99
CA PHE A 353 -20.71 -0.52 -18.30
C PHE A 353 -19.81 -1.05 -19.42
N ALA A 354 -18.56 -1.41 -19.11
CA ALA A 354 -17.61 -1.96 -20.09
C ALA A 354 -17.97 -3.39 -20.58
N VAL A 355 -18.84 -4.10 -19.87
CA VAL A 355 -19.36 -5.43 -20.27
C VAL A 355 -20.41 -5.32 -21.40
N TYR A 356 -20.90 -4.12 -21.70
CA TYR A 356 -22.09 -3.94 -22.52
C TYR A 356 -21.84 -3.66 -24.02
N TRP A 357 -20.62 -3.34 -24.49
CA TRP A 357 -20.55 -2.64 -25.80
C TRP A 357 -19.32 -2.86 -26.70
N GLN A 358 -19.04 -4.07 -27.22
CA GLN A 358 -18.33 -4.12 -28.52
C GLN A 358 -18.34 -5.48 -29.26
N GLY A 359 -18.97 -5.48 -30.46
CA GLY A 359 -18.59 -6.21 -31.68
C GLY A 359 -18.30 -5.16 -32.79
N HIS A 360 -17.65 -5.37 -33.94
CA HIS A 360 -17.25 -6.53 -34.76
C HIS A 360 -16.11 -6.17 -35.77
N VAL A 361 -15.47 -7.19 -36.42
CA VAL A 361 -15.03 -7.34 -37.86
C VAL A 361 -13.57 -7.86 -38.16
N GLN A 362 -13.49 -9.08 -38.76
CA GLN A 362 -12.58 -9.89 -39.68
C GLN A 362 -11.08 -9.53 -40.03
N LEU A 363 -10.12 -10.39 -40.49
CA LEU A 363 -10.00 -11.76 -41.13
C LEU A 363 -8.54 -12.39 -41.07
N ASP A 364 -8.42 -13.75 -41.04
CA ASP A 364 -7.35 -14.78 -41.36
C ASP A 364 -5.84 -14.70 -40.91
N ALA A 365 -5.02 -15.76 -40.65
CA ALA A 365 -5.12 -17.24 -40.58
C ALA A 365 -3.87 -17.91 -39.87
N SER A 366 -4.08 -19.10 -39.26
CA SER A 366 -3.15 -20.26 -39.01
C SER A 366 -2.16 -20.37 -37.80
N ALA A 367 -2.43 -21.36 -36.90
CA ALA A 367 -1.55 -22.28 -36.10
C ALA A 367 -2.04 -22.54 -34.62
N CYS A 368 -2.13 -23.80 -34.13
CA CYS A 368 -2.90 -24.17 -32.90
C CYS A 368 -2.27 -23.76 -31.55
N PHE A 369 -2.61 -22.58 -31.03
CA PHE A 369 -2.38 -22.13 -29.64
C PHE A 369 -3.46 -22.63 -28.65
N SER A 370 -4.69 -22.86 -29.12
CA SER A 370 -5.84 -23.27 -28.28
C SER A 370 -5.71 -24.67 -27.66
N CYS A 371 -4.88 -25.53 -28.26
CA CYS A 371 -4.53 -26.86 -27.76
C CYS A 371 -3.84 -26.78 -26.37
N MET A 372 -3.12 -25.69 -26.07
CA MET A 372 -2.40 -25.51 -24.81
C MET A 372 -3.33 -25.27 -23.62
N PHE A 373 -4.42 -24.52 -23.79
CA PHE A 373 -5.37 -24.19 -22.70
C PHE A 373 -6.22 -25.38 -22.28
N ASP A 374 -6.54 -26.28 -23.21
CA ASP A 374 -7.19 -27.56 -22.90
C ASP A 374 -6.28 -28.48 -22.09
N SER A 375 -5.00 -28.56 -22.46
CA SER A 375 -4.00 -29.30 -21.69
C SER A 375 -3.84 -28.70 -20.28
N LEU A 376 -3.86 -27.35 -20.19
CA LEU A 376 -3.76 -26.62 -18.94
C LEU A 376 -4.97 -26.86 -18.02
N GLN A 377 -6.21 -26.83 -18.53
CA GLN A 377 -7.38 -27.14 -17.70
C GLN A 377 -7.46 -28.63 -17.36
N ASN A 378 -7.14 -29.54 -18.28
CA ASN A 378 -7.06 -30.96 -17.97
C ASN A 378 -6.07 -31.25 -16.84
N TRP A 379 -4.93 -30.55 -16.82
CA TRP A 379 -3.99 -30.60 -15.71
C TRP A 379 -4.60 -30.03 -14.43
N TRP A 380 -5.26 -28.86 -14.50
CA TRP A 380 -5.88 -28.20 -13.36
C TRP A 380 -7.01 -29.02 -12.73
N ASP A 381 -7.87 -29.65 -13.53
CA ASP A 381 -9.02 -30.42 -13.07
C ASP A 381 -8.61 -31.72 -12.38
N ARG A 382 -7.42 -32.24 -12.69
CA ARG A 382 -6.80 -33.37 -11.98
C ARG A 382 -6.25 -33.00 -10.60
N LEU A 383 -6.13 -31.71 -10.27
CA LEU A 383 -5.64 -31.26 -8.97
C LEU A 383 -6.77 -31.26 -7.93
N SER A 384 -6.46 -31.79 -6.75
CA SER A 384 -7.31 -31.67 -5.56
C SER A 384 -7.49 -30.22 -5.13
N TYR A 385 -8.57 -29.94 -4.37
CA TYR A 385 -8.82 -28.60 -3.81
C TYR A 385 -7.64 -28.04 -3.00
N ARG A 386 -6.88 -28.92 -2.33
CA ARG A 386 -5.69 -28.53 -1.56
C ARG A 386 -4.54 -28.08 -2.46
N GLU A 387 -4.31 -28.79 -3.57
CA GLU A 387 -3.27 -28.42 -4.54
C GLU A 387 -3.61 -27.12 -5.29
N LYS A 388 -4.89 -26.94 -5.65
CA LYS A 388 -5.40 -25.68 -6.23
C LYS A 388 -5.21 -24.50 -5.26
N GLY A 389 -5.54 -24.70 -3.98
CA GLY A 389 -5.31 -23.71 -2.93
C GLY A 389 -3.82 -23.39 -2.71
N ALA A 390 -2.94 -24.39 -2.78
CA ALA A 390 -1.49 -24.18 -2.68
C ALA A 390 -0.93 -23.35 -3.85
N ILE A 391 -1.41 -23.58 -5.09
CA ILE A 391 -1.03 -22.78 -6.25
C ILE A 391 -1.52 -21.34 -6.11
N LEU A 392 -2.75 -21.13 -5.62
CA LEU A 392 -3.29 -19.79 -5.35
C LEU A 392 -2.43 -19.04 -4.32
N LEU A 393 -2.16 -19.68 -3.18
CA LEU A 393 -1.33 -19.10 -2.13
C LEU A 393 0.09 -18.84 -2.64
N GLY A 394 0.63 -19.75 -3.45
CA GLY A 394 1.93 -19.62 -4.09
C GLY A 394 2.04 -18.41 -5.01
N ALA A 395 1.08 -18.26 -5.92
CA ALA A 395 0.99 -17.12 -6.83
C ALA A 395 0.79 -15.80 -6.07
N PHE A 396 0.00 -15.83 -4.99
CA PHE A 396 -0.20 -14.68 -4.10
C PHE A 396 1.09 -14.28 -3.40
N ALA A 397 1.75 -15.22 -2.72
CA ALA A 397 2.99 -14.94 -2.02
C ALA A 397 4.07 -14.41 -2.98
N LEU A 398 4.20 -15.04 -4.16
CA LEU A 398 5.13 -14.62 -5.21
C LEU A 398 4.87 -13.19 -5.66
N ALA A 399 3.62 -12.88 -6.01
CA ALA A 399 3.25 -11.53 -6.42
C ALA A 399 3.42 -10.52 -5.28
N PHE A 400 3.09 -10.91 -4.04
CA PHE A 400 3.20 -10.03 -2.89
C PHE A 400 4.63 -9.59 -2.62
N MET A 401 5.65 -10.36 -2.99
CA MET A 401 7.05 -9.87 -2.90
C MET A 401 7.30 -8.61 -3.73
N PHE A 402 6.58 -8.43 -4.84
CA PHE A 402 6.81 -7.32 -5.78
C PHE A 402 5.75 -6.23 -5.69
N VAL A 403 4.54 -6.57 -5.25
CA VAL A 403 3.39 -5.66 -5.22
C VAL A 403 2.64 -5.70 -3.89
N GLY A 404 1.82 -4.69 -3.60
CA GLY A 404 1.01 -4.64 -2.38
C GLY A 404 -0.06 -5.74 -2.32
N PHE A 405 -0.73 -5.86 -1.17
CA PHE A 405 -1.63 -6.99 -0.85
C PHE A 405 -2.73 -7.18 -1.89
N TRP A 406 -3.43 -6.09 -2.25
CA TRP A 406 -4.54 -6.15 -3.20
C TRP A 406 -4.10 -6.47 -4.63
N PRO A 407 -3.07 -5.82 -5.20
CA PRO A 407 -2.50 -6.25 -6.48
C PRO A 407 -2.01 -7.71 -6.48
N ALA A 408 -1.38 -8.18 -5.40
CA ALA A 408 -0.91 -9.55 -5.29
C ALA A 408 -2.06 -10.56 -5.26
N LEU A 409 -3.12 -10.26 -4.51
CA LEU A 409 -4.33 -11.07 -4.46
C LEU A 409 -5.04 -11.09 -5.81
N GLY A 410 -5.11 -9.94 -6.49
CA GLY A 410 -5.62 -9.85 -7.86
C GLY A 410 -4.82 -10.74 -8.82
N PHE A 411 -3.49 -10.61 -8.83
CA PHE A 411 -2.61 -11.45 -9.64
C PHE A 411 -2.80 -12.93 -9.37
N ALA A 412 -2.87 -13.34 -8.10
CA ALA A 412 -3.05 -14.72 -7.70
C ALA A 412 -4.39 -15.30 -8.17
N LEU A 413 -5.47 -14.55 -7.98
CA LEU A 413 -6.80 -14.94 -8.41
C LEU A 413 -6.87 -15.02 -9.94
N THR A 414 -6.23 -14.10 -10.67
CA THR A 414 -6.12 -14.15 -12.13
C THR A 414 -5.28 -15.35 -12.61
N ALA A 415 -4.14 -15.62 -11.96
CA ALA A 415 -3.26 -16.74 -12.28
C ALA A 415 -3.92 -18.10 -12.05
N VAL A 416 -4.88 -18.18 -11.13
CA VAL A 416 -5.67 -19.39 -10.83
C VAL A 416 -6.93 -19.50 -11.69
N SER A 417 -7.53 -18.37 -12.07
CA SER A 417 -8.69 -18.37 -12.95
C SER A 417 -8.37 -18.83 -14.37
N ILE A 418 -7.17 -18.53 -14.90
CA ILE A 418 -6.73 -18.95 -16.24
C ILE A 418 -6.71 -20.49 -16.41
N PRO A 419 -6.01 -21.29 -15.57
CA PRO A 419 -6.03 -22.74 -15.68
C PRO A 419 -7.40 -23.35 -15.30
N GLY A 420 -8.15 -22.73 -14.36
CA GLY A 420 -9.50 -23.15 -13.97
C GLY A 420 -10.59 -22.87 -15.00
N SER A 421 -10.27 -22.14 -16.05
CA SER A 421 -11.17 -21.85 -17.17
C SER A 421 -10.57 -22.23 -18.52
N GLY A 422 -9.48 -23.00 -18.58
CA GLY A 422 -8.76 -23.33 -19.80
C GLY A 422 -9.57 -24.06 -20.88
N HIS A 423 -10.56 -24.90 -20.55
CA HIS A 423 -11.53 -25.49 -21.47
C HIS A 423 -12.50 -24.45 -22.00
N GLU A 424 -13.04 -23.57 -21.15
CA GLU A 424 -13.88 -22.47 -21.63
C GLU A 424 -13.05 -21.51 -22.49
N ILE A 425 -11.84 -21.13 -22.08
CA ILE A 425 -10.91 -20.33 -22.88
C ILE A 425 -10.56 -21.03 -24.20
N ALA A 426 -10.21 -22.32 -24.19
CA ALA A 426 -9.90 -23.08 -25.40
C ALA A 426 -11.11 -23.21 -26.34
N LYS A 427 -12.30 -23.43 -25.79
CA LYS A 427 -13.58 -23.56 -26.48
C LYS A 427 -14.09 -22.23 -27.01
N ASN A 428 -13.78 -21.14 -26.32
CA ASN A 428 -14.05 -19.77 -26.76
C ASN A 428 -13.01 -19.28 -27.78
N ILE A 429 -11.80 -19.83 -27.79
CA ILE A 429 -10.82 -19.59 -28.85
C ILE A 429 -11.15 -20.44 -30.10
N ARG A 430 -11.68 -21.66 -29.92
CA ARG A 430 -12.08 -22.57 -31.02
C ARG A 430 -13.44 -22.25 -31.62
N ASP A 431 -14.37 -21.78 -30.78
CA ASP A 431 -15.71 -21.35 -31.15
C ASP A 431 -16.05 -20.05 -30.40
N PRO A 432 -15.50 -18.91 -30.85
CA PRO A 432 -15.73 -17.61 -30.22
C PRO A 432 -17.19 -17.16 -30.21
N LYS A 433 -18.09 -17.83 -30.96
CA LYS A 433 -19.54 -17.59 -30.90
C LYS A 433 -20.15 -18.05 -29.57
N ARG A 434 -19.48 -18.94 -28.83
CA ARG A 434 -20.00 -19.58 -27.61
C ARG A 434 -19.91 -18.71 -26.35
N LEU A 435 -19.02 -17.71 -26.34
CA LEU A 435 -18.98 -16.63 -25.34
C LEU A 435 -20.25 -15.78 -25.30
N LEU A 436 -21.11 -15.88 -26.32
CA LEU A 436 -22.35 -15.13 -26.47
C LEU A 436 -23.59 -15.91 -25.96
N THR A 437 -23.39 -17.05 -25.28
CA THR A 437 -24.50 -17.85 -24.74
C THR A 437 -24.98 -17.33 -23.37
N PRO A 438 -26.30 -17.27 -23.10
CA PRO A 438 -26.86 -16.69 -21.88
C PRO A 438 -26.35 -17.32 -20.57
N GLU A 439 -26.05 -18.62 -20.59
CA GLU A 439 -25.65 -19.42 -19.43
C GLU A 439 -24.23 -19.08 -18.94
N ASN A 440 -23.30 -18.84 -19.86
CA ASN A 440 -21.92 -18.47 -19.54
C ASN A 440 -21.80 -17.01 -19.06
N ALA A 441 -22.69 -16.12 -19.51
CA ALA A 441 -22.82 -14.75 -18.99
C ALA A 441 -23.33 -14.75 -17.53
N ALA A 442 -24.25 -15.65 -17.17
CA ALA A 442 -24.80 -15.79 -15.83
C ALA A 442 -23.76 -16.31 -14.81
N ALA A 443 -22.94 -17.30 -15.17
CA ALA A 443 -21.87 -17.82 -14.31
C ALA A 443 -20.78 -16.77 -14.01
N THR A 444 -20.46 -15.95 -15.01
CA THR A 444 -19.50 -14.84 -14.90
C THR A 444 -20.06 -13.70 -14.04
N LEU A 445 -21.37 -13.40 -14.17
CA LEU A 445 -22.10 -12.48 -13.30
C LEU A 445 -22.19 -12.98 -11.85
N LEU A 446 -22.38 -14.29 -11.62
CA LEU A 446 -22.42 -14.88 -10.28
C LEU A 446 -21.06 -14.81 -9.57
N ALA A 447 -19.95 -15.01 -10.30
CA ALA A 447 -18.58 -14.84 -9.80
C ALA A 447 -18.23 -13.36 -9.52
N LEU A 448 -18.70 -12.43 -10.36
CA LEU A 448 -18.61 -10.98 -10.14
C LEU A 448 -19.51 -10.48 -9.01
N ALA A 449 -20.62 -11.16 -8.74
CA ALA A 449 -21.49 -10.90 -7.59
C ALA A 449 -20.87 -11.42 -6.30
N LEU A 450 -20.37 -12.65 -6.27
CA LEU A 450 -19.72 -13.26 -5.08
C LEU A 450 -18.41 -12.54 -4.68
N SER A 451 -17.68 -11.97 -5.63
CA SER A 451 -16.52 -11.10 -5.35
C SER A 451 -16.89 -9.70 -4.82
N ARG A 452 -18.18 -9.33 -4.89
CA ARG A 452 -18.75 -8.06 -4.39
C ARG A 452 -19.69 -8.22 -3.19
N VAL A 453 -19.99 -9.44 -2.73
CA VAL A 453 -20.74 -9.65 -1.48
C VAL A 453 -19.80 -9.37 -0.29
N PRO A 454 -20.11 -8.37 0.56
CA PRO A 454 -19.37 -8.18 1.79
C PRO A 454 -19.73 -9.32 2.75
N PHE A 455 -18.74 -10.16 3.11
CA PHE A 455 -18.81 -11.05 4.28
C PHE A 455 -19.13 -10.29 5.60
N GLY A 456 -19.19 -8.96 5.55
CA GLY A 456 -19.59 -8.06 6.62
C GLY A 456 -20.97 -8.32 7.22
N ARG A 457 -21.95 -8.94 6.55
CA ARG A 457 -23.27 -9.20 7.19
C ARG A 457 -23.25 -10.30 8.24
N LEU A 458 -22.33 -11.26 8.15
CA LEU A 458 -22.09 -12.25 9.22
C LEU A 458 -21.12 -11.70 10.29
N ALA A 459 -20.14 -10.88 9.89
CA ALA A 459 -19.18 -10.27 10.81
C ALA A 459 -19.74 -9.09 11.63
N LYS A 460 -20.83 -8.42 11.19
CA LYS A 460 -21.42 -7.27 11.91
C LYS A 460 -21.92 -7.66 13.31
N LYS A 461 -22.55 -8.83 13.45
CA LYS A 461 -22.99 -9.37 14.75
C LYS A 461 -21.82 -9.73 15.69
N GLY A 462 -20.66 -10.11 15.14
CA GLY A 462 -19.45 -10.39 15.93
C GLY A 462 -18.67 -9.13 16.31
N GLY A 463 -18.58 -8.17 15.38
CA GLY A 463 -17.87 -6.90 15.54
C GLY A 463 -18.56 -5.95 16.51
N GLU A 464 -19.90 -5.88 16.51
CA GLU A 464 -20.65 -5.09 17.50
C GLU A 464 -20.47 -5.63 18.92
N ARG A 465 -20.47 -6.96 19.10
CA ARG A 465 -20.20 -7.60 20.40
C ARG A 465 -18.77 -7.38 20.89
N LEU A 466 -17.79 -7.41 19.99
CA LEU A 466 -16.39 -7.17 20.33
C LEU A 466 -16.14 -5.69 20.67
N LYS A 467 -16.78 -4.77 19.93
CA LYS A 467 -16.72 -3.33 20.19
C LYS A 467 -17.33 -2.98 21.55
N ASP A 468 -18.51 -3.54 21.86
CA ASP A 468 -19.17 -3.35 23.16
C ASP A 468 -18.35 -3.95 24.31
N TRP A 469 -17.69 -5.08 24.08
CA TRP A 469 -16.80 -5.70 25.06
C TRP A 469 -15.53 -4.87 25.29
N MET A 470 -14.91 -4.32 24.24
CA MET A 470 -13.76 -3.43 24.34
C MET A 470 -14.11 -2.08 24.99
N GLU A 471 -15.26 -1.49 24.66
CA GLU A 471 -15.74 -0.25 25.29
C GLU A 471 -16.03 -0.47 26.79
N LYS A 472 -16.58 -1.63 27.18
CA LYS A 472 -16.75 -2.00 28.60
C LYS A 472 -15.42 -2.16 29.33
N LEU A 473 -14.39 -2.72 28.67
CA LEU A 473 -13.04 -2.82 29.24
C LEU A 473 -12.35 -1.46 29.38
N LEU A 474 -12.52 -0.56 28.41
CA LEU A 474 -11.97 0.80 28.45
C LEU A 474 -12.68 1.68 29.49
N LYS A 475 -14.01 1.59 29.61
CA LYS A 475 -14.77 2.33 30.63
C LYS A 475 -14.51 1.83 32.05
N ARG A 476 -14.15 0.55 32.24
CA ARG A 476 -13.71 0.03 33.56
C ARG A 476 -12.40 0.64 34.06
N ARG A 477 -11.60 1.26 33.19
CA ARG A 477 -10.32 1.88 33.56
C ARG A 477 -10.43 3.35 33.97
N ASN A 478 -11.59 3.99 33.73
CA ASN A 478 -11.86 5.39 34.07
C ASN A 478 -13.14 5.52 34.92
N LYS A 479 -13.14 4.99 36.14
CA LYS A 479 -14.10 5.47 37.17
C LYS A 479 -13.44 6.62 37.94
N PRO A 480 -14.04 7.81 37.98
CA PRO A 480 -13.76 8.77 39.06
C PRO A 480 -14.27 8.20 40.39
N GLU A 481 -13.60 8.56 41.48
CA GLU A 481 -14.02 8.27 42.87
C GLU A 481 -15.43 8.82 43.17
N PRO A 482 -16.15 8.24 44.14
CA PRO A 482 -17.52 8.65 44.46
C PRO A 482 -17.55 9.94 45.29
N ASP A 483 -18.46 10.85 44.93
CA ASP A 483 -18.73 12.12 45.61
C ASP A 483 -19.19 11.95 47.06
N ILE A 484 -18.59 12.72 47.95
CA ILE A 484 -19.00 12.91 49.36
C ILE A 484 -20.01 14.06 49.42
N PRO A 485 -21.15 13.92 50.14
CA PRO A 485 -22.22 14.92 50.13
C PRO A 485 -22.00 16.02 51.17
N HIS A 486 -22.21 17.29 50.80
CA HIS A 486 -22.44 18.38 51.75
C HIS A 486 -23.74 19.15 51.45
N LYS A 487 -24.40 19.50 52.56
CA LYS A 487 -25.79 19.92 52.78
C LYS A 487 -26.09 21.38 52.35
N PRO A 488 -27.39 21.80 52.30
CA PRO A 488 -27.87 22.95 51.54
C PRO A 488 -28.17 24.24 52.34
N GLU A 489 -28.31 25.32 51.55
CA GLU A 489 -29.21 26.50 51.70
C GLU A 489 -28.94 27.56 52.80
N PRO A 490 -29.37 28.85 52.64
CA PRO A 490 -30.66 29.28 52.08
C PRO A 490 -30.71 30.54 51.16
N GLU A 491 -31.94 30.77 50.72
CA GLU A 491 -32.49 31.59 49.64
C GLU A 491 -32.96 33.03 50.05
N VAL A 492 -33.07 33.92 49.04
CA VAL A 492 -34.07 35.03 48.85
C VAL A 492 -33.82 36.38 49.61
N PRO A 493 -34.24 37.60 49.13
CA PRO A 493 -35.18 37.96 48.03
C PRO A 493 -34.74 39.05 47.01
N ARG A 494 -35.61 39.23 45.99
CA ARG A 494 -35.64 40.26 44.92
C ARG A 494 -36.38 41.57 45.29
N LYS A 495 -36.17 42.58 44.41
CA LYS A 495 -37.07 43.66 43.87
C LYS A 495 -36.87 45.10 44.43
N PRO A 496 -37.35 46.18 43.74
CA PRO A 496 -37.34 46.51 42.29
C PRO A 496 -37.15 48.03 41.98
N ASP A 497 -37.15 48.39 40.68
CA ASP A 497 -37.56 49.65 39.99
C ASP A 497 -37.08 51.05 40.42
N GLU A 498 -36.60 51.87 39.45
CA GLU A 498 -37.02 53.28 39.30
C GLU A 498 -36.57 53.93 37.96
N ASP A 499 -37.58 54.35 37.20
CA ASP A 499 -37.79 55.50 36.30
C ASP A 499 -36.65 56.35 35.68
N GLY A 500 -36.86 56.71 34.40
CA GLY A 500 -36.65 58.09 33.91
C GLY A 500 -35.83 58.28 32.63
N PRO A 501 -36.09 59.30 31.77
CA PRO A 501 -36.23 59.08 30.33
C PRO A 501 -35.30 59.87 29.37
N LYS A 502 -35.25 59.35 28.13
CA LYS A 502 -35.11 59.95 26.77
C LYS A 502 -34.52 61.37 26.59
N GLU A 503 -33.56 61.46 25.66
CA GLU A 503 -33.39 62.64 24.79
C GLU A 503 -32.97 62.22 23.36
N LYS A 504 -33.58 62.86 22.36
CA LYS A 504 -33.34 62.73 20.91
C LYS A 504 -32.54 63.93 20.43
N THR A 505 -31.66 63.74 19.45
CA THR A 505 -31.29 64.78 18.49
C THR A 505 -30.94 64.14 17.15
N ASP A 506 -31.71 64.49 16.13
CA ASP A 506 -31.46 64.24 14.71
C ASP A 506 -30.53 65.35 14.15
N ALA A 507 -29.60 65.02 13.25
CA ALA A 507 -29.01 65.96 12.28
C ALA A 507 -28.27 65.20 11.15
N ASP A 508 -28.90 65.21 9.98
CA ASP A 508 -28.43 65.30 8.58
C ASP A 508 -27.12 64.65 8.07
N GLU A 509 -27.28 63.96 6.93
CA GLU A 509 -26.34 63.27 6.05
C GLU A 509 -25.31 64.21 5.36
N PRO A 510 -24.30 63.67 4.64
CA PRO A 510 -24.55 63.32 3.24
C PRO A 510 -23.90 62.00 2.77
N GLU A 511 -24.62 61.33 1.87
CA GLU A 511 -24.08 60.36 0.91
C GLU A 511 -22.85 60.94 0.19
N GLU A 512 -21.71 60.24 0.26
CA GLU A 512 -20.53 60.56 -0.54
C GLU A 512 -20.26 59.47 -1.57
N GLN A 513 -19.99 59.96 -2.77
CA GLN A 513 -20.16 59.32 -4.05
C GLN A 513 -18.99 58.40 -4.42
N VAL A 514 -19.36 57.36 -5.17
CA VAL A 514 -18.50 56.41 -5.85
C VAL A 514 -17.50 57.13 -6.77
N PRO A 515 -16.19 56.84 -6.69
CA PRO A 515 -15.23 57.28 -7.72
C PRO A 515 -15.34 56.39 -8.98
N PRO A 516 -15.26 56.95 -10.20
CA PRO A 516 -15.45 56.19 -11.44
C PRO A 516 -14.15 55.59 -12.02
N LYS A 517 -14.30 54.37 -12.58
CA LYS A 517 -13.56 53.70 -13.68
C LYS A 517 -12.02 53.68 -13.67
N ASP A 518 -11.45 52.47 -13.52
CA ASP A 518 -10.92 51.69 -14.66
C ASP A 518 -10.32 50.34 -14.18
N SER A 519 -11.13 49.27 -14.26
CA SER A 519 -10.69 47.92 -14.62
C SER A 519 -11.93 47.02 -14.71
N ASP A 520 -12.52 46.91 -15.89
CA ASP A 520 -13.53 45.90 -16.27
C ASP A 520 -12.93 44.47 -16.31
N ASP A 521 -12.18 44.09 -15.28
CA ASP A 521 -11.54 42.78 -15.13
C ASP A 521 -12.23 41.97 -14.02
N TYR A 522 -13.50 41.65 -14.20
CA TYR A 522 -14.18 40.61 -13.42
C TYR A 522 -15.19 39.82 -14.29
N VAL A 523 -14.67 38.74 -14.90
CA VAL A 523 -15.32 37.44 -15.12
C VAL A 523 -16.77 37.44 -15.66
N HIS A 524 -16.92 37.29 -16.99
CA HIS A 524 -18.21 37.35 -17.68
C HIS A 524 -19.13 36.11 -17.46
N TRP A 525 -18.63 35.00 -16.91
CA TRP A 525 -19.51 33.85 -16.59
C TRP A 525 -20.45 34.14 -15.41
N SER A 526 -20.15 35.18 -14.61
CA SER A 526 -21.04 35.66 -13.55
C SER A 526 -22.40 36.15 -14.08
N LYS A 527 -22.45 36.59 -15.35
CA LYS A 527 -23.67 37.03 -16.06
C LYS A 527 -24.55 35.87 -16.55
N ALA A 528 -24.04 34.64 -16.57
CA ALA A 528 -24.84 33.48 -16.94
C ALA A 528 -25.95 33.27 -15.89
N LYS A 529 -27.20 33.32 -16.36
CA LYS A 529 -28.39 33.08 -15.53
C LYS A 529 -28.37 31.67 -14.94
N TYR A 530 -27.92 30.69 -15.74
CA TYR A 530 -27.82 29.29 -15.33
C TYR A 530 -26.35 28.86 -15.29
N LYS A 531 -25.94 28.22 -14.20
CA LYS A 531 -24.54 27.79 -13.97
C LYS A 531 -24.49 26.31 -13.68
N GLY A 532 -23.44 25.63 -14.16
CA GLY A 532 -23.23 24.21 -13.91
C GLY A 532 -24.40 23.34 -14.41
N VAL A 533 -24.67 23.39 -15.71
CA VAL A 533 -25.79 22.66 -16.32
C VAL A 533 -25.28 21.40 -17.01
N GLU A 534 -25.70 20.24 -16.51
CA GLU A 534 -25.32 18.92 -17.03
C GLU A 534 -26.40 18.32 -17.94
N LEU A 535 -25.99 17.86 -19.11
CA LEU A 535 -26.82 17.06 -20.03
C LEU A 535 -26.88 15.62 -19.56
N TYR A 536 -28.05 14.98 -19.64
CA TYR A 536 -28.19 13.55 -19.36
C TYR A 536 -28.93 12.78 -20.46
N ASP A 537 -28.64 11.48 -20.58
CA ASP A 537 -29.26 10.58 -21.56
C ASP A 537 -30.53 9.88 -21.04
N SER A 538 -31.19 9.05 -21.86
CA SER A 538 -32.41 8.30 -21.49
C SER A 538 -32.24 7.37 -20.28
N ARG A 539 -31.01 7.07 -19.86
CA ARG A 539 -30.67 6.27 -18.69
C ARG A 539 -30.19 7.14 -17.52
N ASN A 540 -30.35 8.46 -17.61
CA ASN A 540 -29.93 9.46 -16.64
C ASN A 540 -28.39 9.54 -16.45
N GLY A 541 -27.63 9.10 -17.46
CA GLY A 541 -26.16 9.16 -17.49
C GLY A 541 -25.66 10.54 -17.95
N PRO A 542 -24.56 11.07 -17.40
CA PRO A 542 -24.05 12.40 -17.75
C PRO A 542 -23.39 12.40 -19.14
N LEU A 543 -23.76 13.38 -19.95
CA LEU A 543 -23.29 13.55 -21.34
C LEU A 543 -22.34 14.75 -21.51
N GLY A 544 -22.19 15.59 -20.48
CA GLY A 544 -21.35 16.77 -20.49
C GLY A 544 -22.01 17.93 -19.77
N GLU A 545 -21.19 18.81 -19.20
CA GLU A 545 -21.62 19.99 -18.46
C GLU A 545 -21.23 21.26 -19.22
N PHE A 546 -22.10 22.28 -19.18
CA PHE A 546 -21.78 23.66 -19.57
C PHE A 546 -21.55 24.50 -18.33
N ASP A 547 -20.45 25.25 -18.30
CA ASP A 547 -20.05 26.04 -17.13
C ASP A 547 -21.07 27.17 -16.86
N GLY A 548 -21.57 27.82 -17.92
CA GLY A 548 -22.68 28.77 -17.84
C GLY A 548 -23.52 28.83 -19.11
N ILE A 549 -24.82 29.07 -18.95
CA ILE A 549 -25.79 29.22 -20.04
C ILE A 549 -26.56 30.53 -19.86
N ASP A 550 -26.58 31.34 -20.92
CA ASP A 550 -27.43 32.50 -21.05
C ASP A 550 -28.41 32.26 -22.21
N VAL A 551 -29.64 31.87 -21.86
CA VAL A 551 -30.70 31.56 -22.83
C VAL A 551 -31.22 32.83 -23.49
N GLU A 552 -31.22 33.97 -22.80
CA GLU A 552 -31.77 35.24 -23.30
C GLU A 552 -30.89 35.81 -24.43
N ASN A 553 -29.57 35.73 -24.27
CA ASN A 553 -28.62 36.15 -25.29
C ASN A 553 -28.16 35.00 -26.21
N GLY A 554 -28.59 33.77 -25.95
CA GLY A 554 -28.23 32.58 -26.70
C GLY A 554 -26.73 32.30 -26.69
N ILE A 555 -26.11 32.23 -25.51
CA ILE A 555 -24.66 32.05 -25.32
C ILE A 555 -24.35 30.91 -24.32
N PHE A 556 -23.41 30.04 -24.68
CA PHE A 556 -22.68 29.16 -23.77
C PHE A 556 -21.37 29.82 -23.32
N TYR A 557 -21.18 29.91 -22.01
CA TYR A 557 -19.95 30.37 -21.39
C TYR A 557 -19.11 29.20 -20.91
N GLU A 558 -17.82 29.21 -21.25
CA GLU A 558 -16.89 28.13 -20.94
C GLU A 558 -15.59 28.68 -20.37
N ALA A 559 -15.31 28.38 -19.10
CA ALA A 559 -14.08 28.80 -18.43
C ALA A 559 -13.02 27.69 -18.53
N LYS A 560 -11.80 28.05 -18.90
CA LYS A 560 -10.69 27.10 -19.09
C LYS A 560 -9.45 27.63 -18.40
N SER A 561 -8.81 26.76 -17.63
CA SER A 561 -7.54 27.07 -16.97
C SER A 561 -6.37 26.44 -17.71
N ALA A 562 -5.38 27.25 -18.03
CA ALA A 562 -4.06 26.89 -18.53
C ALA A 562 -3.09 26.54 -17.40
N GLU A 563 -3.53 26.54 -16.13
CA GLU A 563 -2.73 26.04 -15.01
C GLU A 563 -2.30 24.58 -15.28
N GLY A 564 -0.98 24.36 -15.26
CA GLY A 564 -0.38 23.07 -15.57
C GLY A 564 0.19 22.93 -16.98
N LEU A 565 0.00 23.91 -17.88
CA LEU A 565 0.73 23.96 -19.16
C LEU A 565 2.25 24.09 -18.93
N ASN A 566 2.65 24.77 -17.86
CA ASN A 566 4.04 24.93 -17.42
C ASN A 566 4.61 23.72 -16.65
N ARG A 567 3.85 22.63 -16.50
CA ARG A 567 4.29 21.45 -15.74
C ARG A 567 5.33 20.68 -16.56
N ILE A 568 6.56 20.67 -16.07
CA ILE A 568 7.67 19.98 -16.73
C ILE A 568 7.64 18.48 -16.42
N HIS A 569 7.84 17.65 -17.44
CA HIS A 569 7.95 16.21 -17.28
C HIS A 569 9.31 15.84 -16.65
N PRO A 570 9.32 15.16 -15.49
CA PRO A 570 10.52 15.02 -14.66
C PRO A 570 11.64 14.18 -15.30
N LYS A 571 11.35 13.38 -16.33
CA LYS A 571 12.37 12.60 -17.06
C LYS A 571 12.90 13.27 -18.32
N THR A 572 12.15 14.20 -18.91
CA THR A 572 12.47 14.74 -20.24
C THR A 572 12.78 16.23 -20.21
N GLY A 573 12.51 16.94 -19.12
CA GLY A 573 12.76 18.37 -18.99
C GLY A 573 11.90 19.26 -19.89
N LYS A 574 10.95 18.67 -20.63
CA LYS A 574 10.02 19.37 -21.53
C LYS A 574 8.63 19.53 -20.89
N PRO A 575 7.82 20.52 -21.29
CA PRO A 575 6.42 20.63 -20.87
C PRO A 575 5.67 19.31 -21.10
N GLN A 576 4.80 18.91 -20.16
CA GLN A 576 4.03 17.67 -20.26
C GLN A 576 3.05 17.64 -21.44
N GLN A 577 2.61 18.82 -21.89
CA GLN A 577 1.75 18.98 -23.06
C GLN A 577 2.07 20.32 -23.73
N THR A 578 1.96 20.39 -25.05
CA THR A 578 2.12 21.65 -25.79
C THR A 578 0.85 22.50 -25.71
N PRO A 579 0.93 23.82 -25.96
CA PRO A 579 -0.26 24.67 -26.08
C PRO A 579 -1.29 24.10 -27.06
N GLN A 580 -0.87 23.58 -28.21
CA GLN A 580 -1.76 22.96 -29.20
C GLN A 580 -2.45 21.69 -28.68
N GLN A 581 -1.73 20.81 -27.98
CA GLN A 581 -2.34 19.61 -27.38
C GLN A 581 -3.36 19.98 -26.31
N PHE A 582 -3.09 21.03 -25.54
CA PHE A 582 -4.01 21.57 -24.56
C PHE A 582 -5.27 22.14 -25.21
N THR A 583 -5.14 23.04 -26.20
CA THR A 583 -6.30 23.67 -26.86
C THR A 583 -7.12 22.68 -27.68
N ASP A 584 -6.48 21.71 -28.33
CA ASP A 584 -7.18 20.63 -29.04
C ASP A 584 -8.06 19.80 -28.10
N LYS A 585 -7.56 19.52 -26.89
CA LYS A 585 -8.31 18.77 -25.89
C LYS A 585 -9.40 19.62 -25.25
N GLN A 586 -9.07 20.83 -24.80
CA GLN A 586 -9.94 21.63 -23.94
C GLN A 586 -10.96 22.46 -24.71
N LEU A 587 -10.62 22.95 -25.90
CA LEU A 587 -11.50 23.74 -26.75
C LEU A 587 -12.15 22.84 -27.82
N TYR A 588 -11.36 22.20 -28.68
CA TYR A 588 -11.92 21.49 -29.84
C TYR A 588 -12.68 20.20 -29.44
N GLN A 589 -12.00 19.20 -28.87
CA GLN A 589 -12.60 17.88 -28.62
C GLN A 589 -13.79 17.92 -27.65
N LYS A 590 -13.66 18.69 -26.56
CA LYS A 590 -14.74 18.83 -25.56
C LYS A 590 -15.96 19.54 -26.15
N THR A 591 -15.77 20.65 -26.85
CA THR A 591 -16.89 21.41 -27.44
C THR A 591 -17.59 20.60 -28.51
N ARG A 592 -16.83 19.95 -29.41
CA ARG A 592 -17.38 19.02 -30.41
C ARG A 592 -18.24 17.93 -29.78
N THR A 593 -17.74 17.31 -28.72
CA THR A 593 -18.47 16.24 -28.01
C THR A 593 -19.75 16.78 -27.37
N ARG A 594 -19.70 17.97 -26.76
CA ARG A 594 -20.86 18.60 -26.14
C ARG A 594 -21.93 18.98 -27.15
N ILE A 595 -21.56 19.56 -28.30
CA ILE A 595 -22.51 19.88 -29.38
C ILE A 595 -23.20 18.59 -29.87
N ASN A 596 -22.44 17.55 -30.19
CA ASN A 596 -23.02 16.29 -30.68
C ASN A 596 -23.92 15.63 -29.63
N ASN A 597 -23.49 15.61 -28.37
CA ASN A 597 -24.30 15.04 -27.30
C ASN A 597 -25.58 15.85 -27.03
N LEU A 598 -25.52 17.18 -27.09
CA LEU A 598 -26.68 18.07 -26.97
C LEU A 598 -27.72 17.80 -28.07
N MET A 599 -27.26 17.59 -29.30
CA MET A 599 -28.13 17.40 -30.46
C MET A 599 -28.68 15.97 -30.60
N GLU A 600 -27.87 14.95 -30.29
CA GLU A 600 -28.20 13.55 -30.67
C GLU A 600 -28.56 12.65 -29.49
N LYS A 601 -28.10 12.95 -28.27
CA LYS A 601 -28.14 11.99 -27.14
C LYS A 601 -28.85 12.50 -25.90
N ALA A 602 -28.84 13.80 -25.66
CA ALA A 602 -29.43 14.38 -24.47
C ALA A 602 -30.96 14.26 -24.50
N VAL A 603 -31.53 13.82 -23.37
CA VAL A 603 -32.99 13.79 -23.15
C VAL A 603 -33.45 14.83 -22.12
N GLY A 604 -32.51 15.43 -21.38
CA GLY A 604 -32.79 16.52 -20.45
C GLY A 604 -31.53 17.18 -19.90
N THR A 605 -31.75 18.18 -19.05
CA THR A 605 -30.75 18.98 -18.33
C THR A 605 -30.96 18.82 -16.82
N ARG A 606 -29.88 18.82 -16.04
CA ARG A 606 -29.92 18.82 -14.57
C ARG A 606 -28.83 19.72 -13.99
N THR A 607 -29.01 20.13 -12.74
CA THR A 607 -28.01 20.95 -12.03
C THR A 607 -26.84 20.09 -11.55
N THR A 608 -25.61 20.63 -11.64
CA THR A 608 -24.45 20.04 -10.97
C THR A 608 -24.40 20.45 -9.49
N PRO A 609 -23.59 19.80 -8.64
CA PRO A 609 -23.52 20.12 -7.21
C PRO A 609 -23.18 21.59 -6.89
N ASP A 610 -22.48 22.27 -7.80
CA ASP A 610 -22.08 23.67 -7.70
C ASP A 610 -22.91 24.60 -8.62
N GLY A 611 -23.97 24.05 -9.25
CA GLY A 611 -24.83 24.73 -10.21
C GLY A 611 -25.98 25.51 -9.58
N THR A 612 -26.68 26.30 -10.40
CA THR A 612 -27.86 27.05 -9.96
C THR A 612 -29.04 26.11 -9.70
N SER A 613 -29.90 26.45 -8.73
CA SER A 613 -31.11 25.66 -8.42
C SER A 613 -32.14 25.67 -9.55
N GLU A 614 -32.17 26.77 -10.32
CA GLU A 614 -32.93 26.88 -11.57
C GLU A 614 -32.03 26.49 -12.76
N ILE A 615 -32.60 25.78 -13.72
CA ILE A 615 -31.90 25.29 -14.92
C ILE A 615 -32.83 25.41 -16.15
N PRO A 616 -32.28 25.62 -17.35
CA PRO A 616 -33.09 25.72 -18.57
C PRO A 616 -33.52 24.33 -19.03
N ASN A 617 -34.64 24.24 -19.76
CA ASN A 617 -35.02 22.97 -20.40
C ASN A 617 -34.11 22.66 -21.58
N LEU A 618 -34.03 21.38 -21.95
CA LEU A 618 -33.19 20.93 -23.07
C LEU A 618 -33.51 21.63 -24.39
N GLU A 619 -34.80 21.84 -24.69
CA GLU A 619 -35.22 22.48 -25.93
C GLU A 619 -34.79 23.96 -26.01
N ASP A 620 -34.75 24.65 -24.87
CA ASP A 620 -34.33 26.07 -24.80
C ASP A 620 -32.86 26.21 -25.21
N ILE A 621 -32.01 25.25 -24.83
CA ILE A 621 -30.57 25.30 -25.06
C ILE A 621 -30.14 24.68 -26.39
N LYS A 622 -30.96 23.81 -27.00
CA LYS A 622 -30.70 23.23 -28.34
C LYS A 622 -30.69 24.28 -29.45
N SER A 623 -31.27 25.45 -29.23
CA SER A 623 -31.27 26.56 -30.19
C SER A 623 -29.99 27.43 -30.12
N ILE A 624 -29.20 27.30 -29.06
CA ILE A 624 -28.03 28.14 -28.82
C ILE A 624 -26.88 27.75 -29.75
N ARG A 625 -26.28 28.75 -30.41
CA ARG A 625 -25.20 28.57 -31.38
C ARG A 625 -23.91 29.32 -31.04
N ASN A 626 -23.91 30.13 -29.97
CA ASN A 626 -22.75 30.96 -29.63
C ASN A 626 -22.00 30.39 -28.43
N PHE A 627 -20.69 30.19 -28.57
CA PHE A 627 -19.77 29.80 -27.50
C PHE A 627 -18.79 30.94 -27.21
N GLN A 628 -18.67 31.31 -25.95
CA GLN A 628 -17.69 32.26 -25.44
C GLN A 628 -16.75 31.58 -24.44
N PHE A 629 -15.51 31.39 -24.86
CA PHE A 629 -14.46 30.82 -24.03
C PHE A 629 -13.73 31.92 -23.24
N GLN A 630 -13.38 31.61 -21.99
CA GLN A 630 -12.48 32.40 -21.16
C GLN A 630 -11.29 31.54 -20.80
N LEU A 631 -10.08 32.02 -21.12
CA LEU A 631 -8.84 31.33 -20.84
C LEU A 631 -7.96 32.23 -19.97
N ASP A 632 -7.52 31.72 -18.82
CA ASP A 632 -6.67 32.46 -17.86
C ASP A 632 -5.22 32.66 -18.35
N GLY A 633 -4.77 31.86 -19.32
CA GLY A 633 -3.46 31.96 -19.94
C GLY A 633 -3.45 32.89 -21.16
N ASP A 634 -2.37 33.66 -21.32
CA ASP A 634 -2.25 34.67 -22.39
C ASP A 634 -0.86 34.72 -23.06
N SER A 635 -0.32 33.57 -23.48
CA SER A 635 0.94 33.54 -24.25
C SER A 635 0.69 33.61 -25.76
N PRO A 636 1.61 34.18 -26.57
CA PRO A 636 1.47 34.20 -28.03
C PRO A 636 1.25 32.81 -28.65
N GLU A 637 1.95 31.80 -28.15
CA GLU A 637 1.83 30.41 -28.60
C GLU A 637 0.47 29.81 -28.25
N LEU A 638 -0.08 30.17 -27.09
CA LEU A 638 -1.40 29.74 -26.64
C LEU A 638 -2.52 30.41 -27.45
N ARG A 639 -2.38 31.70 -27.78
CA ARG A 639 -3.30 32.40 -28.69
C ARG A 639 -3.35 31.75 -30.06
N ALA A 640 -2.19 31.48 -30.66
CA ALA A 640 -2.11 30.82 -31.96
C ALA A 640 -2.71 29.40 -31.92
N ALA A 641 -2.41 28.63 -30.87
CA ALA A 641 -2.93 27.29 -30.69
C ALA A 641 -4.46 27.26 -30.49
N ALA A 642 -5.00 28.21 -29.73
CA ALA A 642 -6.43 28.33 -29.50
C ALA A 642 -7.16 28.68 -30.80
N GLU A 643 -6.64 29.64 -31.57
CA GLU A 643 -7.23 30.03 -32.85
C GLU A 643 -7.26 28.86 -33.86
N ASN A 644 -6.20 28.03 -33.90
CA ASN A 644 -6.20 26.79 -34.69
C ASN A 644 -7.33 25.84 -34.28
N SER A 645 -7.53 25.64 -32.98
CA SER A 645 -8.58 24.76 -32.47
C SER A 645 -9.99 25.33 -32.72
N LEU A 646 -10.17 26.65 -32.62
CA LEU A 646 -11.44 27.32 -32.93
C LEU A 646 -11.75 27.30 -34.43
N ASN A 647 -10.75 27.47 -35.31
CA ASN A 647 -10.95 27.35 -36.75
C ASN A 647 -11.41 25.96 -37.16
N ARG A 648 -10.91 24.91 -36.50
CA ARG A 648 -11.41 23.54 -36.69
C ARG A 648 -12.87 23.39 -36.24
N LEU A 649 -13.26 24.02 -35.13
CA LEU A 649 -14.67 24.04 -34.71
C LEU A 649 -15.56 24.78 -35.72
N ARG A 650 -15.12 25.92 -36.24
CA ARG A 650 -15.87 26.69 -37.27
C ARG A 650 -16.03 25.92 -38.58
N GLN A 651 -15.03 25.12 -38.95
CA GLN A 651 -15.11 24.24 -40.13
C GLN A 651 -16.11 23.09 -39.93
N GLU A 652 -16.14 22.50 -38.74
CA GLU A 652 -17.01 21.36 -38.44
C GLU A 652 -18.45 21.79 -38.10
N PHE A 653 -18.62 22.98 -37.52
CA PHE A 653 -19.90 23.55 -37.09
C PHE A 653 -20.06 24.97 -37.65
N PRO A 654 -20.33 25.13 -38.96
CA PRO A 654 -20.37 26.44 -39.63
C PRO A 654 -21.49 27.36 -39.11
N ASP A 655 -22.56 26.79 -38.56
CA ASP A 655 -23.68 27.54 -37.99
C ASP A 655 -23.43 27.99 -36.54
N TYR A 656 -22.27 27.68 -35.97
CA TYR A 656 -21.90 28.04 -34.60
C TYR A 656 -20.82 29.14 -34.59
N THR A 657 -20.98 30.08 -33.67
CA THR A 657 -19.99 31.14 -33.45
C THR A 657 -19.14 30.82 -32.24
N PHE A 658 -17.82 30.81 -32.42
CA PHE A 658 -16.86 30.55 -31.34
C PHE A 658 -15.94 31.75 -31.13
N THR A 659 -15.97 32.31 -29.93
CA THR A 659 -15.12 33.46 -29.51
C THR A 659 -14.35 33.11 -28.25
N ILE A 660 -13.19 33.72 -28.05
CA ILE A 660 -12.34 33.49 -26.88
C ILE A 660 -11.78 34.81 -26.36
N ARG A 661 -11.71 34.92 -25.03
CA ARG A 661 -10.96 35.97 -24.31
C ARG A 661 -9.82 35.35 -23.53
N PHE A 662 -8.66 35.98 -23.57
CA PHE A 662 -7.43 35.53 -22.90
C PHE A 662 -7.12 36.40 -21.68
N GLY A 663 -6.38 35.85 -20.72
CA GLY A 663 -5.91 36.56 -19.53
C GLY A 663 -6.97 36.80 -18.45
N VAL A 664 -8.13 36.12 -18.54
CA VAL A 664 -9.25 36.30 -17.60
C VAL A 664 -9.09 35.32 -16.43
N LYS A 665 -8.86 35.83 -15.22
CA LYS A 665 -8.70 35.02 -13.99
C LYS A 665 -10.00 34.85 -13.22
#